data_AF-A0A3B0K840-F1
#
_entry.id   AF-A0A3B0K840-F1
#
_cell.length_a   1.000
_cell.length_b   1.000
_cell.length_c   1.000
_cell.angle_alpha   90.00
_cell.angle_beta   90.00
_cell.angle_gamma   90.00
#
_symmetry.space_group_name_H-M   'P 1'
#
loop_
_entity.id
_entity.type
_entity.pdbx_description
1 polymer ?
#
loop_
_entity_poly.entity_id
_entity_poly.type
_entity_poly.pdbx_seq_one_letter_code
_entity_poly.pdbx_strand_id
1 'polypeptide(L)'
;MLEEMKTDPVLTNSRPEFKAIPKQLNKHLANLGAPHVDSFDEMLTVGLDFLAKHMPPVQMQSPAGERISLKVENIWIAKPQVPQDVIDVRTREIYPTDSRQLHVSYSGMCSVRLAWSVNGLQKTPINMDLGEVPVMLRSKACNLGKGSPQEMVKHGEHDSEWGGIFVIRGNEKIVRMLVLVRRNHPICVKRSTWKDRGQNFSDLGIMVQTVREDECSFSNVLHYLNNGSARFMFSHIKRLSYVPVCLILKCLMDYTDEEIYNRLVKGYEDDQYYVSCVQTMLRDVQNEGVYTHAQCRSFIGTLFRSRFTVVPEWQPDEDVTDFILRERILVHLDTYEEKFQLIVFMVQKLFQCAQGKHKVENVDSAMMQEVLLPGHLYQKYLGERIENWVSVVRRVLQKKLNTPDSLLSSSILTQCMRQSGGVGKSIESFLATGNIASNTGLGLMQNSGLVIMAENINRMRYMSHFRAIHRGSYFTTMRTTEARQLLPDAWGFICPVHTPDGTPCGLLNHLTLTCEISKRPDPKLVQAIPTKLLEMGMLPLSAQSHPDAKLYAVLLDGKHLGHIFQSEACNIVEDLRYEKITGTVPKMMEIGFIPYKKNGQFPGLYLSTGPARMMRPVWNIKWKQVEYIGTLEQLYMEIAIDPKEIYPDFTTHLELAKTHFMSNLANLIPMPDYNQSPRNMYQCQMGKQTMGTPCLNWPKQAANKLYRLQTPGTPLFRPVHYDNIGLDDFAMGTNAIVAVISYTGYDMEDAMIINKSAYERGFAYGSIYKSKFVQLPKKSSYFARHPHKPELVEYLDSDGLPQPGAKLSFGCPLYCYFDGEVASYNVVKMDEKEECFVDSVRQLGSFDLTPKKTVCITLRVPRPATIGDKFASRAGQKGICSQKYPAEDLPFTESGMVPDIVFNPHGFPSRMTIAMMIETMAGKSAAVHGGVYDATPFRFSEQNTAIDYFGKMLEAGGYNYYGTERLYSGVDGREMTADIFFGVVHYQRLRHMVFDKWQVRSTGTVEARTQQPIKGRKRGGGVRFGEMERDALISHGAAFLLQDRLFHNSDKTHTLVCHKCGSILSPLQQIVKRNERGGLSSKPQTCRLCGDSSSVSMIEIPFSFKFLVTELSSVNINARFKLNQI
;
A
#
# COMPACT_ATOMS: atom_id res chain seq x y z
N MET A 1 -2.35 -23.41 16.33
CA MET A 1 -2.49 -22.00 16.72
C MET A 1 -3.14 -21.82 18.09
N LEU A 2 -4.06 -22.69 18.52
CA LEU A 2 -4.82 -22.52 19.77
C LEU A 2 -4.04 -22.88 21.05
N GLU A 3 -3.02 -23.74 20.99
CA GLU A 3 -2.31 -24.25 22.18
C GLU A 3 -1.35 -23.25 22.86
N GLU A 4 -1.11 -22.06 22.30
CA GLU A 4 -0.16 -21.06 22.85
C GLU A 4 -0.78 -19.70 23.18
N MET A 5 -2.10 -19.52 23.02
CA MET A 5 -2.73 -18.24 23.32
C MET A 5 -2.88 -18.05 24.83
N LYS A 6 -2.41 -16.92 25.35
CA LYS A 6 -2.75 -16.52 26.71
C LYS A 6 -4.26 -16.33 26.80
N THR A 7 -4.84 -16.67 27.94
CA THR A 7 -6.29 -16.54 28.21
C THR A 7 -6.61 -15.25 28.97
N ASP A 8 -5.65 -14.74 29.74
CA ASP A 8 -5.79 -13.54 30.56
C ASP A 8 -4.52 -12.69 30.46
N PRO A 9 -4.63 -11.36 30.64
CA PRO A 9 -3.48 -10.46 30.57
C PRO A 9 -2.60 -10.59 31.82
N VAL A 10 -1.30 -10.36 31.65
CA VAL A 10 -0.28 -10.55 32.68
C VAL A 10 0.75 -9.43 32.60
N LEU A 11 1.16 -8.86 33.74
CA LEU A 11 2.27 -7.89 33.82
C LEU A 11 3.63 -8.53 33.49
N THR A 12 3.91 -8.75 32.20
CA THR A 12 5.13 -9.43 31.73
C THR A 12 6.41 -8.66 32.07
N ASN A 13 6.36 -7.34 32.04
CA ASN A 13 7.47 -6.42 32.30
C ASN A 13 7.97 -6.41 33.76
N SER A 14 7.19 -6.96 34.69
CA SER A 14 7.59 -7.08 36.10
C SER A 14 8.48 -8.30 36.40
N ARG A 15 8.62 -9.22 35.42
CA ARG A 15 9.34 -10.49 35.60
C ARG A 15 10.82 -10.37 35.23
N PRO A 16 11.74 -11.09 35.91
CA PRO A 16 13.16 -11.11 35.54
C PRO A 16 13.41 -11.57 34.10
N GLU A 17 12.55 -12.47 33.61
CA GLU A 17 12.58 -13.08 32.28
C GLU A 17 12.38 -12.05 31.15
N PHE A 18 11.79 -10.88 31.44
CA PHE A 18 11.53 -9.84 30.45
C PHE A 18 12.80 -9.31 29.76
N LYS A 19 13.97 -9.44 30.41
CA LYS A 19 15.25 -9.05 29.84
C LYS A 19 15.85 -10.09 28.88
N ALA A 20 15.31 -11.31 28.85
CA ALA A 20 15.87 -12.40 28.07
C ALA A 20 15.38 -12.34 26.61
N ILE A 21 16.28 -12.61 25.67
CA ILE A 21 15.93 -12.72 24.25
C ILE A 21 15.10 -14.01 24.07
N PRO A 22 13.91 -13.95 23.44
CA PRO A 22 13.07 -15.13 23.24
C PRO A 22 13.79 -16.18 22.38
N LYS A 23 13.56 -17.47 22.67
CA LYS A 23 14.17 -18.58 21.89
C LYS A 23 13.53 -18.74 20.51
N GLN A 24 12.24 -18.46 20.40
CA GLN A 24 11.46 -18.61 19.17
C GLN A 24 10.79 -17.29 18.80
N LEU A 25 10.58 -17.10 17.50
CA LEU A 25 9.86 -15.95 16.99
C LEU A 25 8.38 -16.04 17.39
N ASN A 26 7.81 -14.94 17.84
CA ASN A 26 6.39 -14.84 18.13
C ASN A 26 5.57 -15.15 16.86
N LYS A 27 4.74 -16.21 16.92
CA LYS A 27 3.94 -16.69 15.77
C LYS A 27 2.93 -15.66 15.27
N HIS A 28 2.32 -14.87 16.16
CA HIS A 28 1.37 -13.82 15.78
C HIS A 28 2.06 -12.71 14.97
N LEU A 29 3.25 -12.31 15.39
CA LEU A 29 4.06 -11.32 14.69
C LEU A 29 4.59 -11.86 13.35
N ALA A 30 5.01 -13.13 13.30
CA ALA A 30 5.45 -13.78 12.08
C ALA A 30 4.34 -13.81 11.00
N ASN A 31 3.09 -14.00 11.41
CA ASN A 31 1.93 -13.99 10.51
C ASN A 31 1.65 -12.61 9.86
N LEU A 32 2.23 -11.52 10.39
CA LEU A 32 2.15 -10.20 9.75
C LEU A 32 2.94 -10.20 8.44
N GLY A 33 4.20 -10.66 8.50
CA GLY A 33 5.10 -10.69 7.34
C GLY A 33 4.84 -11.85 6.37
N ALA A 34 4.15 -12.91 6.80
CA ALA A 34 3.98 -14.14 6.04
C ALA A 34 3.47 -13.94 4.59
N PRO A 35 2.38 -13.19 4.31
CA PRO A 35 1.92 -13.00 2.92
C PRO A 35 2.96 -12.35 1.99
N HIS A 36 3.84 -11.51 2.55
CA HIS A 36 4.89 -10.83 1.82
C HIS A 36 6.08 -11.77 1.57
N VAL A 37 6.58 -12.40 2.64
CA VAL A 37 7.76 -13.28 2.58
C VAL A 37 7.46 -14.57 1.81
N ASP A 38 6.31 -15.21 2.07
CA ASP A 38 5.91 -16.46 1.41
C ASP A 38 5.76 -16.27 -0.10
N SER A 39 5.15 -15.16 -0.56
CA SER A 39 5.02 -14.89 -2.00
C SER A 39 6.35 -14.60 -2.68
N PHE A 40 7.30 -13.96 -1.98
CA PHE A 40 8.65 -13.73 -2.52
C PHE A 40 9.46 -15.02 -2.56
N ASP A 41 9.34 -15.87 -1.54
CA ASP A 41 9.97 -17.19 -1.52
C ASP A 41 9.38 -18.12 -2.59
N GLU A 42 8.07 -18.06 -2.84
CA GLU A 42 7.42 -18.78 -3.95
C GLU A 42 8.05 -18.39 -5.29
N MET A 43 8.19 -17.09 -5.53
CA MET A 43 8.87 -16.56 -6.73
C MET A 43 10.28 -17.14 -6.86
N LEU A 44 11.10 -17.09 -5.80
CA LEU A 44 12.48 -17.58 -5.81
C LEU A 44 12.58 -19.09 -6.08
N THR A 45 11.63 -19.88 -5.60
CA THR A 45 11.72 -21.35 -5.70
C THR A 45 11.15 -21.94 -6.97
N VAL A 46 10.04 -21.40 -7.50
CA VAL A 46 9.36 -21.99 -8.65
C VAL A 46 8.89 -20.91 -9.64
N GLY A 47 8.54 -19.72 -9.14
CA GLY A 47 8.02 -18.65 -10.01
C GLY A 47 9.01 -18.18 -11.09
N LEU A 48 10.30 -18.07 -10.77
CA LEU A 48 11.34 -17.72 -11.75
C LEU A 48 11.54 -18.80 -12.83
N ASP A 49 11.40 -20.08 -12.46
CA ASP A 49 11.48 -21.20 -13.40
C ASP A 49 10.28 -21.20 -14.35
N PHE A 50 9.07 -20.99 -13.83
CA PHE A 50 7.86 -20.85 -14.65
C PHE A 50 7.94 -19.62 -15.58
N LEU A 51 8.49 -18.52 -15.08
CA LEU A 51 8.72 -17.33 -15.88
C LEU A 51 9.67 -17.61 -17.06
N ALA A 52 10.78 -18.33 -16.84
CA ALA A 52 11.69 -18.74 -17.91
C ALA A 52 11.03 -19.73 -18.90
N LYS A 53 10.24 -20.69 -18.39
CA LYS A 53 9.48 -21.67 -19.19
C LYS A 53 8.51 -20.99 -20.18
N HIS A 54 7.76 -19.99 -19.72
CA HIS A 54 6.71 -19.33 -20.51
C HIS A 54 7.20 -18.11 -21.31
N MET A 55 8.46 -17.70 -21.15
CA MET A 55 9.01 -16.59 -21.94
C MET A 55 9.18 -17.03 -23.40
N PRO A 56 8.54 -16.36 -24.37
CA PRO A 56 8.62 -16.76 -25.76
C PRO A 56 10.05 -16.57 -26.29
N PRO A 57 10.58 -17.52 -27.10
CA PRO A 57 11.89 -17.38 -27.70
C PRO A 57 11.90 -16.19 -28.67
N VAL A 58 12.94 -15.38 -28.60
CA VAL A 58 13.13 -14.25 -29.50
C VAL A 58 13.89 -14.72 -30.72
N GLN A 59 13.21 -14.72 -31.87
CA GLN A 59 13.76 -15.20 -33.13
C GLN A 59 14.05 -14.04 -34.10
N MET A 60 15.10 -14.17 -34.90
CA MET A 60 15.47 -13.24 -35.96
C MET A 60 16.23 -13.92 -37.09
N GLN A 61 16.25 -13.29 -38.26
CA GLN A 61 17.04 -13.71 -39.41
C GLN A 61 18.13 -12.65 -39.68
N SER A 62 19.38 -13.08 -39.85
CA SER A 62 20.47 -12.20 -40.26
C SER A 62 20.42 -11.93 -41.78
N PRO A 63 21.03 -10.85 -42.29
CA PRO A 63 21.17 -10.61 -43.73
C PRO A 63 21.95 -11.73 -44.45
N ALA A 64 22.79 -12.47 -43.73
CA ALA A 64 23.51 -13.64 -44.23
C ALA A 64 22.63 -14.93 -44.25
N GLY A 65 21.35 -14.84 -43.90
CA GLY A 65 20.40 -15.95 -43.91
C GLY A 65 20.40 -16.82 -42.65
N GLU A 66 21.20 -16.51 -41.62
CA GLU A 66 21.22 -17.27 -40.36
C GLU A 66 19.94 -17.03 -39.55
N ARG A 67 19.24 -18.12 -39.19
CA ARG A 67 18.10 -18.08 -38.28
C ARG A 67 18.58 -18.22 -36.84
N ILE A 68 18.48 -17.14 -36.07
CA ILE A 68 18.94 -17.06 -34.69
C ILE A 68 17.72 -17.11 -33.77
N SER A 69 17.78 -17.95 -32.73
CA SER A 69 16.78 -18.02 -31.66
C SER A 69 17.45 -17.83 -30.31
N LEU A 70 16.91 -16.95 -29.48
CA LEU A 70 17.36 -16.67 -28.12
C LEU A 70 16.25 -17.05 -27.14
N LYS A 71 16.54 -17.92 -26.17
CA LYS A 71 15.59 -18.36 -25.15
C LYS A 71 16.21 -18.26 -23.76
N VAL A 72 15.47 -17.72 -22.80
CA VAL A 72 15.89 -17.73 -21.39
C VAL A 72 15.63 -19.11 -20.82
N GLU A 73 16.67 -19.77 -20.31
CA GLU A 73 16.59 -21.12 -19.74
C GLU A 73 16.37 -21.09 -18.23
N ASN A 74 17.06 -20.20 -17.52
CA ASN A 74 16.98 -20.08 -16.06
C ASN A 74 17.26 -18.63 -15.61
N ILE A 75 16.65 -18.23 -14.49
CA ILE A 75 16.80 -16.93 -13.83
C ILE A 75 16.98 -17.18 -12.32
N TRP A 76 18.01 -16.60 -11.70
CA TRP A 76 18.20 -16.72 -10.25
C TRP A 76 18.69 -15.41 -9.62
N ILE A 77 18.45 -15.28 -8.32
CA ILE A 77 18.87 -14.12 -7.51
C ILE A 77 19.77 -14.63 -6.38
N ALA A 78 21.00 -14.14 -6.35
CA ALA A 78 21.97 -14.46 -5.30
C ALA A 78 21.67 -13.69 -4.00
N LYS A 79 22.21 -14.19 -2.87
CA LYS A 79 22.16 -13.45 -1.61
C LYS A 79 23.01 -12.17 -1.67
N PRO A 80 22.66 -11.11 -0.94
CA PRO A 80 23.48 -9.90 -0.85
C PRO A 80 24.87 -10.18 -0.30
N GLN A 81 25.89 -9.81 -1.07
CA GLN A 81 27.30 -10.05 -0.76
C GLN A 81 28.16 -8.86 -1.17
N VAL A 82 29.29 -8.70 -0.49
CA VAL A 82 30.31 -7.71 -0.87
C VAL A 82 30.88 -8.08 -2.24
N PRO A 83 31.03 -7.11 -3.18
CA PRO A 83 31.60 -7.35 -4.49
C PRO A 83 32.95 -8.09 -4.45
N GLN A 84 33.22 -8.90 -5.48
CA GLN A 84 34.38 -9.80 -5.49
C GLN A 84 35.73 -9.06 -5.54
N ASP A 85 35.73 -7.89 -6.17
CA ASP A 85 36.87 -6.98 -6.39
C ASP A 85 37.32 -6.22 -5.14
N VAL A 86 36.51 -6.21 -4.07
CA VAL A 86 36.88 -5.59 -2.79
C VAL A 86 37.85 -6.50 -2.02
N ILE A 87 39.02 -5.95 -1.67
CA ILE A 87 40.09 -6.61 -0.91
C ILE A 87 39.93 -6.27 0.58
N ASP A 88 40.44 -7.12 1.49
CA ASP A 88 40.41 -6.94 2.96
C ASP A 88 39.01 -6.96 3.59
N VAL A 89 38.20 -7.94 3.18
CA VAL A 89 36.82 -8.12 3.64
C VAL A 89 36.75 -9.10 4.81
N ARG A 90 36.40 -8.62 6.02
CA ARG A 90 36.22 -9.46 7.21
C ARG A 90 35.08 -10.49 7.05
N THR A 91 33.95 -10.06 6.49
CA THR A 91 32.78 -10.88 6.20
C THR A 91 32.20 -10.47 4.86
N ARG A 92 32.00 -11.42 3.94
CA ARG A 92 31.42 -11.10 2.61
C ARG A 92 29.90 -10.99 2.64
N GLU A 93 29.25 -11.36 3.74
CA GLU A 93 27.80 -11.23 3.91
C GLU A 93 27.44 -9.80 4.30
N ILE A 94 26.50 -9.20 3.58
CA ILE A 94 25.93 -7.90 3.92
C ILE A 94 24.63 -8.15 4.70
N TYR A 95 24.45 -7.55 5.87
CA TYR A 95 23.20 -7.64 6.62
C TYR A 95 22.33 -6.38 6.38
N PRO A 96 21.00 -6.45 6.54
CA PRO A 96 20.13 -5.30 6.30
C PRO A 96 20.47 -4.07 7.16
N THR A 97 20.89 -4.29 8.40
CA THR A 97 21.40 -3.24 9.30
C THR A 97 22.57 -2.46 8.69
N ASP A 98 23.45 -3.11 7.92
CA ASP A 98 24.56 -2.44 7.23
C ASP A 98 24.02 -1.53 6.13
N SER A 99 23.07 -2.02 5.31
CA SER A 99 22.44 -1.23 4.25
C SER A 99 21.65 -0.03 4.78
N ARG A 100 20.98 -0.16 5.93
CA ARG A 100 20.30 0.96 6.60
C ARG A 100 21.29 2.04 7.02
N GLN A 101 22.42 1.65 7.62
CA GLN A 101 23.44 2.58 8.11
C GLN A 101 24.21 3.26 6.97
N LEU A 102 24.61 2.50 5.95
CA LEU A 102 25.34 2.99 4.79
C LEU A 102 24.47 3.80 3.81
N HIS A 103 23.15 3.84 4.02
CA HIS A 103 22.19 4.50 3.14
C HIS A 103 22.15 3.90 1.71
N VAL A 104 22.45 2.60 1.58
CA VAL A 104 22.45 1.87 0.31
C VAL A 104 21.25 0.92 0.20
N SER A 105 21.02 0.35 -0.98
CA SER A 105 19.97 -0.65 -1.20
C SER A 105 20.48 -2.05 -0.82
N TYR A 106 19.65 -2.82 -0.13
CA TYR A 106 19.95 -4.21 0.23
C TYR A 106 19.62 -5.12 -0.95
N SER A 107 20.62 -5.43 -1.76
CA SER A 107 20.43 -6.05 -3.09
C SER A 107 21.31 -7.27 -3.31
N GLY A 108 20.83 -8.21 -4.11
CA GLY A 108 21.54 -9.41 -4.54
C GLY A 108 21.67 -9.46 -6.07
N MET A 109 22.68 -10.14 -6.59
CA MET A 109 22.90 -10.23 -8.04
C MET A 109 21.80 -11.04 -8.73
N CYS A 110 21.15 -10.47 -9.74
CA CYS A 110 20.21 -11.18 -10.61
C CYS A 110 20.92 -11.63 -11.88
N SER A 111 20.88 -12.93 -12.17
CA SER A 111 21.58 -13.53 -13.30
C SER A 111 20.64 -14.39 -14.14
N VAL A 112 20.93 -14.49 -15.42
CA VAL A 112 20.15 -15.29 -16.38
C VAL A 112 21.06 -16.22 -17.18
N ARG A 113 20.55 -17.40 -17.50
CA ARG A 113 21.15 -18.34 -18.45
C ARG A 113 20.41 -18.24 -19.77
N LEU A 114 21.10 -17.75 -20.81
CA LEU A 114 20.53 -17.56 -22.14
C LEU A 114 20.97 -18.70 -23.06
N ALA A 115 20.03 -19.54 -23.47
CA ALA A 115 20.20 -20.53 -24.52
C ALA A 115 20.04 -19.87 -25.89
N TRP A 116 20.86 -20.28 -26.86
CA TRP A 116 20.80 -19.75 -28.22
C TRP A 116 21.08 -20.83 -29.25
N SER A 117 20.46 -20.69 -30.42
CA SER A 117 20.65 -21.60 -31.55
C SER A 117 20.79 -20.84 -32.86
N VAL A 118 21.60 -21.38 -33.77
CA VAL A 118 21.79 -20.85 -35.13
C VAL A 118 21.40 -21.94 -36.13
N ASN A 119 20.46 -21.65 -37.03
CA ASN A 119 19.92 -22.59 -38.01
C ASN A 119 19.41 -23.91 -37.38
N GLY A 120 18.85 -23.83 -36.17
CA GLY A 120 18.36 -24.99 -35.40
C GLY A 120 19.44 -25.74 -34.61
N LEU A 121 20.73 -25.45 -34.82
CA LEU A 121 21.82 -26.04 -34.04
C LEU A 121 21.97 -25.31 -32.71
N GLN A 122 21.71 -26.01 -31.60
CA GLN A 122 21.89 -25.49 -30.25
C GLN A 122 23.37 -25.24 -29.95
N LYS A 123 23.67 -24.09 -29.34
CA LYS A 123 25.01 -23.72 -28.88
C LYS A 123 25.07 -23.73 -27.36
N THR A 124 26.27 -23.65 -26.81
CA THR A 124 26.47 -23.58 -25.35
C THR A 124 25.79 -22.33 -24.77
N PRO A 125 24.88 -22.49 -23.79
CA PRO A 125 24.23 -21.36 -23.11
C PRO A 125 25.23 -20.44 -22.42
N ILE A 126 24.88 -19.16 -22.32
CA ILE A 126 25.75 -18.13 -21.71
C ILE A 126 25.08 -17.60 -20.44
N ASN A 127 25.81 -17.60 -19.34
CA ASN A 127 25.38 -16.95 -18.10
C ASN A 127 25.73 -15.46 -18.14
N MET A 128 24.81 -14.62 -17.71
CA MET A 128 24.99 -13.18 -17.69
C MET A 128 24.33 -12.56 -16.46
N ASP A 129 25.08 -11.66 -15.82
CA ASP A 129 24.59 -10.87 -14.70
C ASP A 129 23.82 -9.65 -15.22
N LEU A 130 22.57 -9.50 -14.79
CA LEU A 130 21.68 -8.40 -15.15
C LEU A 130 21.71 -7.25 -14.12
N GLY A 131 22.62 -7.34 -13.14
CA GLY A 131 22.81 -6.36 -12.07
C GLY A 131 22.07 -6.70 -10.78
N GLU A 132 22.34 -5.90 -9.76
CA GLU A 132 21.80 -6.12 -8.42
C GLU A 132 20.33 -5.69 -8.33
N VAL A 133 19.50 -6.58 -7.78
CA VAL A 133 18.09 -6.35 -7.53
C VAL A 133 17.81 -6.39 -6.02
N PRO A 134 16.94 -5.51 -5.47
CA PRO A 134 16.66 -5.50 -4.05
C PRO A 134 16.03 -6.81 -3.54
N VAL A 135 16.47 -7.26 -2.35
CA VAL A 135 16.02 -8.50 -1.73
C VAL A 135 15.10 -8.21 -0.55
N MET A 136 14.01 -8.98 -0.43
CA MET A 136 13.07 -8.86 0.68
C MET A 136 13.67 -9.42 1.98
N LEU A 137 13.53 -8.69 3.08
CA LEU A 137 13.99 -9.15 4.40
C LEU A 137 13.28 -10.44 4.82
N ARG A 138 14.03 -11.34 5.48
CA ARG A 138 13.61 -12.70 5.93
C ARG A 138 13.25 -13.69 4.83
N SER A 139 13.31 -13.31 3.55
CA SER A 139 13.20 -14.28 2.44
C SER A 139 14.40 -15.25 2.40
N LYS A 140 14.28 -16.32 1.62
CA LYS A 140 15.37 -17.28 1.34
C LYS A 140 16.63 -16.64 0.76
N ALA A 141 16.48 -15.54 0.02
CA ALA A 141 17.59 -14.77 -0.53
C ALA A 141 18.20 -13.77 0.48
N CYS A 142 17.59 -13.60 1.67
CA CYS A 142 18.12 -12.73 2.72
C CYS A 142 19.12 -13.47 3.62
N ASN A 143 20.16 -12.76 4.09
CA ASN A 143 21.13 -13.31 5.05
C ASN A 143 20.52 -13.53 6.45
N LEU A 144 19.40 -12.85 6.76
CA LEU A 144 18.62 -13.10 7.99
C LEU A 144 17.68 -14.31 7.91
N GLY A 145 17.52 -14.93 6.72
CA GLY A 145 16.55 -15.96 6.34
C GLY A 145 15.74 -16.59 7.49
N LYS A 146 16.14 -17.79 7.93
CA LYS A 146 15.53 -18.49 9.08
C LYS A 146 16.26 -18.25 10.40
N GLY A 147 16.98 -17.13 10.52
CA GLY A 147 17.76 -16.81 11.72
C GLY A 147 16.90 -16.80 12.99
N SER A 148 17.49 -17.27 14.09
CA SER A 148 16.87 -17.22 15.42
C SER A 148 16.84 -15.79 15.97
N PRO A 149 15.96 -15.46 16.93
CA PRO A 149 15.95 -14.13 17.56
C PRO A 149 17.32 -13.71 18.12
N GLN A 150 18.09 -14.65 18.67
CA GLN A 150 19.44 -14.40 19.21
C GLN A 150 20.43 -14.01 18.10
N GLU A 151 20.39 -14.69 16.96
CA GLU A 151 21.22 -14.34 15.81
C GLU A 151 20.84 -12.97 15.23
N MET A 152 19.53 -12.66 15.14
CA MET A 152 19.07 -11.36 14.65
C MET A 152 19.59 -10.21 15.52
N VAL A 153 19.50 -10.35 16.85
CA VAL A 153 20.05 -9.35 17.78
C VAL A 153 21.57 -9.23 17.65
N LYS A 154 22.29 -10.35 17.47
CA LYS A 154 23.75 -10.35 17.22
C LYS A 154 24.13 -9.54 15.98
N HIS A 155 23.31 -9.60 14.93
CA HIS A 155 23.48 -8.83 13.69
C HIS A 155 22.83 -7.43 13.72
N GLY A 156 22.34 -6.97 14.89
CA GLY A 156 21.82 -5.62 15.09
C GLY A 156 20.35 -5.40 14.71
N GLU A 157 19.63 -6.47 14.38
CA GLU A 157 18.19 -6.45 14.09
C GLU A 157 17.34 -6.66 15.35
N HIS A 158 16.02 -6.63 15.19
CA HIS A 158 15.08 -7.01 16.24
C HIS A 158 15.01 -8.51 16.44
N ASP A 159 14.80 -8.93 17.69
CA ASP A 159 14.43 -10.29 18.08
C ASP A 159 13.10 -10.74 17.43
N SER A 160 12.22 -9.77 17.17
CA SER A 160 10.89 -9.92 16.58
C SER A 160 10.79 -9.34 15.16
N GLU A 161 11.87 -9.40 14.37
CA GLU A 161 11.86 -9.04 12.95
C GLU A 161 11.13 -10.11 12.13
N TRP A 162 9.98 -9.76 11.54
CA TRP A 162 9.15 -10.67 10.77
C TRP A 162 9.35 -10.55 9.25
N GLY A 163 10.04 -9.51 8.76
CA GLY A 163 10.36 -9.33 7.35
C GLY A 163 9.18 -8.83 6.49
N GLY A 164 9.30 -8.98 5.17
CA GLY A 164 8.28 -8.48 4.22
C GLY A 164 8.51 -7.06 3.71
N ILE A 165 9.67 -6.46 4.01
CA ILE A 165 10.09 -5.14 3.54
C ILE A 165 11.36 -5.21 2.69
N PHE A 166 11.63 -4.14 1.96
CA PHE A 166 12.86 -3.90 1.21
C PHE A 166 13.60 -2.69 1.78
N VAL A 167 14.92 -2.76 1.87
CA VAL A 167 15.76 -1.59 2.20
C VAL A 167 16.26 -0.99 0.89
N ILE A 168 15.76 0.19 0.54
CA ILE A 168 16.09 0.89 -0.71
C ILE A 168 16.70 2.23 -0.38
N ARG A 169 17.99 2.39 -0.70
CA ARG A 169 18.78 3.58 -0.34
C ARG A 169 18.55 3.91 1.14
N GLY A 170 18.85 2.97 2.03
CA GLY A 170 18.63 3.06 3.48
C GLY A 170 17.19 3.23 3.99
N ASN A 171 16.19 3.41 3.11
CA ASN A 171 14.80 3.58 3.52
C ASN A 171 14.05 2.25 3.45
N GLU A 172 13.17 2.01 4.43
CA GLU A 172 12.30 0.84 4.45
C GLU A 172 11.07 1.07 3.55
N LYS A 173 10.90 0.17 2.58
CA LYS A 173 9.84 0.20 1.57
C LYS A 173 9.05 -1.10 1.62
N ILE A 174 7.74 -1.00 1.43
CA ILE A 174 6.83 -2.14 1.36
C ILE A 174 5.95 -2.02 0.12
N VAL A 175 5.83 -3.11 -0.61
CA VAL A 175 4.90 -3.24 -1.74
C VAL A 175 3.52 -3.50 -1.16
N ARG A 176 2.51 -2.73 -1.59
CA ARG A 176 1.14 -2.88 -1.09
C ARG A 176 0.48 -4.12 -1.66
N MET A 177 -0.29 -4.81 -0.83
CA MET A 177 -1.25 -5.80 -1.30
C MET A 177 -2.41 -5.11 -2.02
N LEU A 178 -2.76 -5.60 -3.21
CA LEU A 178 -3.85 -5.05 -4.00
C LEU A 178 -4.98 -6.03 -4.15
N VAL A 179 -6.21 -5.54 -4.01
CA VAL A 179 -7.41 -6.36 -4.22
C VAL A 179 -7.74 -6.38 -5.71
N LEU A 180 -7.62 -7.54 -6.33
CA LEU A 180 -7.95 -7.80 -7.73
C LEU A 180 -9.23 -8.64 -7.84
N VAL A 181 -9.74 -8.77 -9.07
CA VAL A 181 -10.81 -9.71 -9.38
C VAL A 181 -10.28 -11.13 -9.24
N ARG A 182 -11.10 -12.02 -8.65
CA ARG A 182 -10.79 -13.43 -8.44
C ARG A 182 -10.32 -14.12 -9.73
N ARG A 183 -9.22 -14.87 -9.63
CA ARG A 183 -8.65 -15.62 -10.76
C ARG A 183 -9.52 -16.79 -11.19
N ASN A 184 -9.47 -17.09 -12.48
CA ASN A 184 -10.01 -18.27 -13.13
C ASN A 184 -11.49 -18.59 -12.82
N HIS A 185 -12.27 -17.59 -12.41
CA HIS A 185 -13.70 -17.72 -12.16
C HIS A 185 -14.48 -16.86 -13.17
N PRO A 186 -15.44 -17.44 -13.93
CA PRO A 186 -16.30 -16.67 -14.83
C PRO A 186 -17.37 -15.89 -14.08
N ILE A 187 -17.23 -14.55 -14.04
CA ILE A 187 -18.12 -13.65 -13.31
C ILE A 187 -19.07 -12.96 -14.29
N CYS A 188 -20.37 -13.02 -14.06
CA CYS A 188 -21.36 -12.24 -14.79
C CYS A 188 -21.40 -10.81 -14.24
N VAL A 189 -21.06 -9.82 -15.07
CA VAL A 189 -20.96 -8.41 -14.66
C VAL A 189 -21.78 -7.53 -15.59
N LYS A 190 -22.37 -6.48 -15.01
CA LYS A 190 -23.03 -5.40 -15.75
C LYS A 190 -22.19 -4.12 -15.69
N ARG A 191 -21.77 -3.58 -16.83
CA ARG A 191 -21.04 -2.31 -16.93
C ARG A 191 -21.62 -1.43 -18.04
N SER A 192 -22.07 -0.24 -17.66
CA SER A 192 -22.66 0.73 -18.61
C SER A 192 -21.70 1.12 -19.74
N THR A 193 -20.41 1.26 -19.44
CA THR A 193 -19.36 1.64 -20.40
C THR A 193 -19.11 0.60 -21.50
N TRP A 194 -19.71 -0.59 -21.43
CA TRP A 194 -19.60 -1.59 -22.49
C TRP A 194 -20.49 -1.30 -23.69
N LYS A 195 -21.58 -0.53 -23.50
CA LYS A 195 -22.44 -0.06 -24.59
C LYS A 195 -21.67 0.82 -25.59
N ASP A 196 -20.66 1.55 -25.11
CA ASP A 196 -19.86 2.47 -25.92
C ASP A 196 -18.82 1.76 -26.80
N ARG A 197 -18.69 0.42 -26.72
CA ARG A 197 -17.66 -0.35 -27.44
C ARG A 197 -18.00 -0.62 -28.91
N GLY A 198 -19.25 -0.44 -29.30
CA GLY A 198 -19.70 -0.62 -30.68
C GLY A 198 -21.20 -0.82 -30.78
N GLN A 199 -21.69 -0.87 -32.01
CA GLN A 199 -23.09 -1.13 -32.30
C GLN A 199 -23.50 -2.51 -31.74
N ASN A 200 -24.72 -2.59 -31.20
CA ASN A 200 -25.32 -3.77 -30.58
C ASN A 200 -24.67 -4.28 -29.28
N PHE A 201 -23.58 -3.69 -28.77
CA PHE A 201 -23.05 -4.09 -27.46
C PHE A 201 -24.05 -3.78 -26.34
N SER A 202 -24.30 -4.77 -25.49
CA SER A 202 -25.07 -4.58 -24.26
C SER A 202 -24.17 -4.10 -23.10
N ASP A 203 -24.77 -3.87 -21.94
CA ASP A 203 -24.01 -3.66 -20.70
C ASP A 203 -23.64 -4.97 -19.99
N LEU A 204 -24.00 -6.14 -20.52
CA LEU A 204 -23.82 -7.44 -19.88
C LEU A 204 -22.67 -8.25 -20.51
N GLY A 205 -21.92 -8.96 -19.67
CA GLY A 205 -20.87 -9.87 -20.12
C GLY A 205 -20.33 -10.77 -19.01
N ILE A 206 -19.68 -11.87 -19.41
CA ILE A 206 -18.92 -12.73 -18.50
C ILE A 206 -17.46 -12.30 -18.54
N MET A 207 -16.91 -11.87 -17.41
CA MET A 207 -15.51 -11.53 -17.22
C MET A 207 -14.78 -12.68 -16.53
N VAL A 208 -13.62 -13.07 -17.07
CA VAL A 208 -12.69 -14.00 -16.42
C VAL A 208 -11.32 -13.33 -16.35
N GLN A 209 -10.76 -13.26 -15.15
CA GLN A 209 -9.36 -12.91 -14.96
C GLN A 209 -8.54 -14.20 -14.97
N THR A 210 -7.85 -14.46 -16.08
CA THR A 210 -7.08 -15.69 -16.25
C THR A 210 -5.67 -15.47 -15.74
N VAL A 211 -5.16 -16.41 -14.93
CA VAL A 211 -3.83 -16.32 -14.33
C VAL A 211 -3.07 -17.60 -14.64
N ARG A 212 -1.90 -17.46 -15.25
CA ARG A 212 -0.99 -18.55 -15.59
C ARG A 212 -0.09 -18.92 -14.40
N GLU A 213 0.60 -20.06 -14.48
CA GLU A 213 1.50 -20.57 -13.44
C GLU A 213 2.62 -19.59 -13.00
N ASP A 214 3.02 -18.68 -13.88
CA ASP A 214 3.99 -17.60 -13.65
C ASP A 214 3.34 -16.33 -13.07
N GLU A 215 2.10 -16.43 -12.58
CA GLU A 215 1.23 -15.37 -12.07
C GLU A 215 0.83 -14.30 -13.11
N CYS A 216 1.35 -14.33 -14.34
CA CYS A 216 0.95 -13.40 -15.39
C CYS A 216 -0.54 -13.52 -15.67
N SER A 217 -1.22 -12.38 -15.74
CA SER A 217 -2.67 -12.32 -15.74
C SER A 217 -3.22 -11.60 -16.96
N PHE A 218 -4.23 -12.20 -17.60
CA PHE A 218 -4.90 -11.68 -18.79
C PHE A 218 -6.41 -11.65 -18.58
N SER A 219 -7.03 -10.54 -18.96
CA SER A 219 -8.49 -10.39 -18.86
C SER A 219 -9.14 -10.85 -20.16
N ASN A 220 -10.08 -11.79 -20.04
CA ASN A 220 -10.96 -12.18 -21.13
C ASN A 220 -12.41 -11.81 -20.77
N VAL A 221 -13.18 -11.31 -21.74
CA VAL A 221 -14.60 -10.95 -21.52
C VAL A 221 -15.45 -11.43 -22.68
N LEU A 222 -16.50 -12.17 -22.38
CA LEU A 222 -17.53 -12.56 -23.34
C LEU A 222 -18.69 -11.57 -23.23
N HIS A 223 -18.86 -10.72 -24.25
CA HIS A 223 -19.91 -9.71 -24.30
C HIS A 223 -21.18 -10.27 -24.93
N TYR A 224 -22.32 -9.96 -24.32
CA TYR A 224 -23.63 -10.18 -24.92
C TYR A 224 -23.99 -9.00 -25.84
N LEU A 225 -24.51 -9.30 -27.03
CA LEU A 225 -25.00 -8.29 -27.96
C LEU A 225 -26.53 -8.33 -28.03
N ASN A 226 -27.15 -7.16 -28.19
CA ASN A 226 -28.61 -7.01 -28.24
C ASN A 226 -29.28 -7.75 -29.42
N ASN A 227 -28.51 -8.15 -30.43
CA ASN A 227 -28.97 -8.97 -31.55
C ASN A 227 -28.99 -10.48 -31.25
N GLY A 228 -28.73 -10.90 -30.00
CA GLY A 228 -28.71 -12.32 -29.61
C GLY A 228 -27.39 -13.04 -29.93
N SER A 229 -26.34 -12.31 -30.32
CA SER A 229 -25.00 -12.88 -30.56
C SER A 229 -24.04 -12.62 -29.38
N ALA A 230 -22.87 -13.26 -29.41
CA ALA A 230 -21.81 -13.05 -28.41
C ALA A 230 -20.42 -12.86 -29.04
N ARG A 231 -19.65 -11.91 -28.48
CA ARG A 231 -18.26 -11.62 -28.91
C ARG A 231 -17.28 -11.79 -27.76
N PHE A 232 -16.22 -12.54 -28.01
CA PHE A 232 -15.14 -12.77 -27.06
C PHE A 232 -14.06 -11.69 -27.21
N MET A 233 -13.61 -11.16 -26.08
CA MET A 233 -12.61 -10.10 -26.00
C MET A 233 -11.31 -10.63 -25.39
N PHE A 234 -10.19 -10.33 -26.03
CA PHE A 234 -8.85 -10.51 -25.48
C PHE A 234 -8.00 -9.25 -25.67
N SER A 235 -6.98 -9.10 -24.83
CA SER A 235 -6.09 -7.93 -24.85
C SER A 235 -4.65 -8.30 -25.21
N HIS A 236 -3.99 -7.46 -26.02
CA HIS A 236 -2.55 -7.53 -26.27
C HIS A 236 -1.93 -6.13 -26.33
N ILE A 237 -0.88 -5.88 -25.52
CA ILE A 237 -0.18 -4.57 -25.43
C ILE A 237 -1.19 -3.40 -25.31
N LYS A 238 -2.09 -3.48 -24.33
CA LYS A 238 -3.17 -2.50 -24.04
C LYS A 238 -4.20 -2.28 -25.17
N ARG A 239 -4.16 -3.05 -26.26
CA ARG A 239 -5.19 -3.03 -27.31
C ARG A 239 -6.20 -4.14 -27.08
N LEU A 240 -7.48 -3.81 -27.18
CA LEU A 240 -8.59 -4.75 -27.05
C LEU A 240 -9.01 -5.25 -28.43
N SER A 241 -9.19 -6.56 -28.57
CA SER A 241 -9.68 -7.20 -29.80
C SER A 241 -10.94 -7.99 -29.50
N TYR A 242 -11.90 -7.99 -30.42
CA TYR A 242 -13.19 -8.65 -30.28
C TYR A 242 -13.41 -9.62 -31.45
N VAL A 243 -13.76 -10.87 -31.14
CA VAL A 243 -13.92 -11.94 -32.13
C VAL A 243 -15.25 -12.68 -31.85
N PRO A 244 -16.03 -13.07 -32.88
CA PRO A 244 -17.23 -13.90 -32.68
C PRO A 244 -16.91 -15.20 -31.92
N VAL A 245 -17.77 -15.58 -30.97
CA VAL A 245 -17.49 -16.73 -30.09
C VAL A 245 -17.42 -18.06 -30.87
N CYS A 246 -18.32 -18.28 -31.84
CA CYS A 246 -18.33 -19.49 -32.65
C CYS A 246 -17.08 -19.62 -33.53
N LEU A 247 -16.50 -18.51 -33.99
CA LEU A 247 -15.23 -18.54 -34.73
C LEU A 247 -14.07 -19.04 -33.84
N ILE A 248 -14.01 -18.61 -32.58
CA ILE A 248 -13.00 -19.12 -31.63
C ILE A 248 -13.22 -20.60 -31.33
N LEU A 249 -14.48 -21.03 -31.12
CA LEU A 249 -14.80 -22.44 -30.88
C LEU A 249 -14.33 -23.33 -32.04
N LYS A 250 -14.57 -22.91 -33.30
CA LYS A 250 -14.06 -23.58 -34.51
C LYS A 250 -12.53 -23.56 -34.62
N CYS A 251 -11.85 -22.53 -34.11
CA CYS A 251 -10.38 -22.48 -34.11
C CYS A 251 -9.74 -23.38 -33.04
N LEU A 252 -10.45 -23.69 -31.95
CA LEU A 252 -9.96 -24.51 -30.85
C LEU A 252 -9.99 -26.01 -31.18
N MET A 253 -11.12 -26.49 -31.70
CA MET A 253 -11.34 -27.91 -32.00
C MET A 253 -11.84 -28.08 -33.43
N ASP A 254 -11.47 -29.18 -34.08
CA ASP A 254 -11.99 -29.57 -35.39
C ASP A 254 -13.32 -30.30 -35.24
N TYR A 255 -14.33 -29.55 -34.78
CA TYR A 255 -15.69 -30.04 -34.56
C TYR A 255 -16.65 -29.51 -35.63
N THR A 256 -17.63 -30.34 -35.98
CA THR A 256 -18.71 -29.94 -36.90
C THR A 256 -19.63 -28.93 -36.22
N ASP A 257 -20.38 -28.16 -37.02
CA ASP A 257 -21.38 -27.23 -36.49
C ASP A 257 -22.44 -27.94 -35.63
N GLU A 258 -22.76 -29.19 -35.96
CA GLU A 258 -23.65 -30.05 -35.17
C GLU A 258 -23.07 -30.39 -33.79
N GLU A 259 -21.79 -30.78 -33.72
CA GLU A 259 -21.15 -31.06 -32.41
C GLU A 259 -21.05 -29.79 -31.56
N ILE A 260 -20.69 -28.64 -32.15
CA ILE A 260 -20.66 -27.36 -31.44
C ILE A 260 -22.05 -26.98 -30.94
N TYR A 261 -23.08 -27.17 -31.77
CA TYR A 261 -24.48 -26.93 -31.42
C TYR A 261 -24.92 -27.81 -30.24
N ASN A 262 -24.68 -29.13 -30.32
CA ASN A 262 -25.05 -30.08 -29.29
C ASN A 262 -24.38 -29.74 -27.95
N ARG A 263 -23.09 -29.34 -27.97
CA ARG A 263 -22.36 -28.93 -26.76
C ARG A 263 -22.89 -27.65 -26.13
N LEU A 264 -23.26 -26.65 -26.94
CA LEU A 264 -23.82 -25.39 -26.44
C LEU A 264 -25.22 -25.58 -25.85
N VAL A 265 -26.06 -26.36 -26.53
CA VAL A 265 -27.48 -26.54 -26.16
C VAL A 265 -27.67 -27.57 -25.03
N LYS A 266 -26.68 -28.43 -24.77
CA LYS A 266 -26.75 -29.47 -23.71
C LYS A 266 -27.24 -28.91 -22.37
N GLY A 267 -28.34 -29.46 -21.86
CA GLY A 267 -28.98 -29.07 -20.60
C GLY A 267 -29.89 -27.83 -20.69
N TYR A 268 -30.04 -27.25 -21.88
CA TYR A 268 -30.87 -26.10 -22.20
C TYR A 268 -31.68 -26.32 -23.49
N GLU A 269 -31.98 -27.57 -23.83
CA GLU A 269 -32.72 -27.98 -25.02
C GLU A 269 -34.13 -27.35 -25.09
N ASP A 270 -34.74 -27.13 -23.93
CA ASP A 270 -36.07 -26.53 -23.80
C ASP A 270 -36.09 -25.01 -24.03
N ASP A 271 -34.93 -24.34 -24.03
CA ASP A 271 -34.82 -22.87 -24.16
C ASP A 271 -34.78 -22.44 -25.64
N GLN A 272 -35.97 -22.33 -26.24
CA GLN A 272 -36.13 -21.98 -27.67
C GLN A 272 -35.45 -20.66 -28.07
N TYR A 273 -35.41 -19.68 -27.17
CA TYR A 273 -34.73 -18.41 -27.43
C TYR A 273 -33.22 -18.61 -27.53
N TYR A 274 -32.63 -19.33 -26.56
CA TYR A 274 -31.21 -19.66 -26.57
C TYR A 274 -30.82 -20.50 -27.79
N VAL A 275 -31.62 -21.52 -28.12
CA VAL A 275 -31.43 -22.36 -29.30
C VAL A 275 -31.39 -21.53 -30.60
N SER A 276 -32.34 -20.61 -30.77
CA SER A 276 -32.39 -19.72 -31.93
C SER A 276 -31.16 -18.79 -32.03
N CYS A 277 -30.69 -18.27 -30.89
CA CYS A 277 -29.47 -17.49 -30.82
C CYS A 277 -28.22 -18.29 -31.22
N VAL A 278 -28.09 -19.54 -30.74
CA VAL A 278 -26.97 -20.42 -31.10
C VAL A 278 -26.94 -20.71 -32.60
N GLN A 279 -28.09 -21.03 -33.21
CA GLN A 279 -28.20 -21.24 -34.65
C GLN A 279 -27.78 -20.00 -35.44
N THR A 280 -28.17 -18.81 -34.97
CA THR A 280 -27.80 -17.52 -35.59
C THR A 280 -26.29 -17.28 -35.51
N MET A 281 -25.66 -17.50 -34.35
CA MET A 281 -24.21 -17.35 -34.17
C MET A 281 -23.38 -18.30 -35.06
N LEU A 282 -23.86 -19.52 -35.31
CA LEU A 282 -23.22 -20.46 -36.23
C LEU A 282 -23.34 -20.00 -37.68
N ARG A 283 -24.53 -19.52 -38.09
CA ARG A 283 -24.76 -18.96 -39.44
C ARG A 283 -23.91 -17.72 -39.71
N ASP A 284 -23.69 -16.86 -38.71
CA ASP A 284 -22.85 -15.67 -38.85
C ASP A 284 -21.42 -16.02 -39.31
N VAL A 285 -20.86 -17.13 -38.82
CA VAL A 285 -19.52 -17.59 -39.24
C VAL A 285 -19.54 -18.14 -40.68
N GLN A 286 -20.61 -18.84 -41.06
CA GLN A 286 -20.77 -19.35 -42.43
C GLN A 286 -20.92 -18.21 -43.44
N ASN A 287 -21.59 -17.12 -43.07
CA ASN A 287 -21.77 -15.93 -43.92
C ASN A 287 -20.45 -15.22 -44.23
N GLU A 288 -19.42 -15.37 -43.39
CA GLU A 288 -18.05 -14.86 -43.64
C GLU A 288 -17.26 -15.74 -44.63
N GLY A 289 -17.86 -16.84 -45.13
CA GLY A 289 -17.22 -17.74 -46.10
C GLY A 289 -16.14 -18.65 -45.52
N VAL A 290 -16.14 -18.86 -44.20
CA VAL A 290 -15.15 -19.65 -43.47
C VAL A 290 -15.79 -20.93 -42.93
N TYR A 291 -15.41 -22.09 -43.47
CA TYR A 291 -16.11 -23.35 -43.19
C TYR A 291 -15.26 -24.37 -42.41
N THR A 292 -13.99 -24.54 -42.78
CA THR A 292 -13.12 -25.57 -42.19
C THR A 292 -12.29 -25.03 -41.03
N HIS A 293 -11.82 -25.93 -40.16
CA HIS A 293 -10.93 -25.59 -39.03
C HIS A 293 -9.66 -24.85 -39.50
N ALA A 294 -9.01 -25.34 -40.55
CA ALA A 294 -7.82 -24.70 -41.14
C ALA A 294 -8.13 -23.30 -41.70
N GLN A 295 -9.25 -23.13 -42.42
CA GLN A 295 -9.69 -21.81 -42.90
C GLN A 295 -9.94 -20.84 -41.74
N CYS A 296 -10.59 -21.28 -40.67
CA CYS A 296 -10.82 -20.46 -39.48
C CYS A 296 -9.50 -20.01 -38.85
N ARG A 297 -8.53 -20.92 -38.72
CA ARG A 297 -7.21 -20.61 -38.15
C ARG A 297 -6.41 -19.67 -39.03
N SER A 298 -6.40 -19.88 -40.35
CA SER A 298 -5.75 -18.97 -41.29
C SER A 298 -6.38 -17.58 -41.26
N PHE A 299 -7.72 -17.49 -41.20
CA PHE A 299 -8.44 -16.22 -41.17
C PHE A 299 -8.07 -15.35 -39.97
N ILE A 300 -8.05 -15.92 -38.76
CA ILE A 300 -7.58 -15.21 -37.56
C ILE A 300 -6.10 -14.81 -37.72
N GLY A 301 -5.27 -15.71 -38.24
CA GLY A 301 -3.84 -15.51 -38.38
C GLY A 301 -3.51 -14.31 -39.25
N THR A 302 -4.11 -14.24 -40.44
CA THR A 302 -3.94 -13.15 -41.39
C THR A 302 -4.44 -11.82 -40.82
N LEU A 303 -5.59 -11.81 -40.13
CA LEU A 303 -6.14 -10.59 -39.52
C LEU A 303 -5.24 -10.00 -38.41
N PHE A 304 -4.64 -10.86 -37.59
CA PHE A 304 -3.86 -10.43 -36.43
C PHE A 304 -2.34 -10.38 -36.67
N ARG A 305 -1.85 -10.80 -37.84
CA ARG A 305 -0.41 -10.88 -38.20
C ARG A 305 0.37 -9.61 -37.84
N SER A 306 -0.10 -8.45 -38.28
CA SER A 306 0.56 -7.16 -38.04
C SER A 306 0.67 -6.77 -36.56
N ARG A 307 -0.15 -7.38 -35.68
CA ARG A 307 -0.20 -7.05 -34.25
C ARG A 307 0.70 -7.93 -33.39
N PHE A 308 1.13 -9.09 -33.87
CA PHE A 308 1.88 -10.10 -33.10
C PHE A 308 3.28 -10.31 -33.67
N THR A 309 4.15 -9.31 -33.55
CA THR A 309 5.54 -9.32 -34.04
C THR A 309 6.49 -10.28 -33.30
N VAL A 310 5.98 -10.98 -32.28
CA VAL A 310 6.67 -12.06 -31.57
C VAL A 310 6.85 -13.27 -32.49
N VAL A 311 5.84 -13.55 -33.32
CA VAL A 311 5.87 -14.61 -34.33
C VAL A 311 6.63 -14.09 -35.56
N PRO A 312 7.70 -14.77 -36.02
CA PRO A 312 8.49 -14.28 -37.14
C PRO A 312 7.79 -14.35 -38.50
N GLU A 313 8.25 -13.52 -39.43
CA GLU A 313 7.62 -13.35 -40.76
C GLU A 313 7.63 -14.60 -41.63
N TRP A 314 8.58 -15.52 -41.44
CA TRP A 314 8.68 -16.77 -42.20
C TRP A 314 7.78 -17.90 -41.67
N GLN A 315 7.14 -17.72 -40.50
CA GLN A 315 6.19 -18.70 -39.96
C GLN A 315 4.80 -18.52 -40.59
N PRO A 316 4.02 -19.59 -40.81
CA PRO A 316 2.67 -19.49 -41.35
C PRO A 316 1.76 -18.63 -40.47
N ASP A 317 0.70 -18.09 -41.05
CA ASP A 317 -0.30 -17.29 -40.33
C ASP A 317 -1.02 -18.09 -39.23
N GLU A 318 -1.15 -19.41 -39.40
CA GLU A 318 -1.73 -20.31 -38.40
C GLU A 318 -0.96 -20.31 -37.06
N ASP A 319 0.35 -20.07 -37.08
CA ASP A 319 1.18 -19.99 -35.86
C ASP A 319 0.82 -18.75 -35.03
N VAL A 320 0.34 -17.67 -35.67
CA VAL A 320 -0.17 -16.48 -34.97
C VAL A 320 -1.46 -16.82 -34.24
N THR A 321 -2.35 -17.58 -34.87
CA THR A 321 -3.57 -18.06 -34.24
C THR A 321 -3.25 -18.98 -33.07
N ASP A 322 -2.30 -19.91 -33.24
CA ASP A 322 -1.84 -20.80 -32.17
C ASP A 322 -1.32 -20.00 -30.96
N PHE A 323 -0.50 -18.98 -31.22
CA PHE A 323 -0.02 -18.07 -30.18
C PHE A 323 -1.16 -17.35 -29.46
N ILE A 324 -2.16 -16.82 -30.18
CA ILE A 324 -3.31 -16.13 -29.55
C ILE A 324 -4.09 -17.11 -28.66
N LEU A 325 -4.41 -18.28 -29.19
CA LEU A 325 -5.19 -19.30 -28.47
C LEU A 325 -4.46 -19.79 -27.22
N ARG A 326 -3.13 -19.97 -27.27
CA ARG A 326 -2.33 -20.43 -26.13
C ARG A 326 -2.04 -19.32 -25.13
N GLU A 327 -1.59 -18.15 -25.59
CA GLU A 327 -0.96 -17.12 -24.76
C GLU A 327 -1.90 -15.95 -24.39
N ARG A 328 -3.10 -15.84 -24.97
CA ARG A 328 -4.03 -14.73 -24.70
C ARG A 328 -5.44 -15.14 -24.32
N ILE A 329 -5.88 -16.33 -24.72
CA ILE A 329 -7.22 -16.84 -24.44
C ILE A 329 -7.13 -17.92 -23.36
N LEU A 330 -7.79 -17.70 -22.22
CA LEU A 330 -7.94 -18.69 -21.14
C LEU A 330 -6.62 -19.39 -20.79
N VAL A 331 -5.58 -18.59 -20.49
CA VAL A 331 -4.18 -19.06 -20.37
C VAL A 331 -3.91 -19.98 -19.18
N HIS A 332 -4.88 -20.17 -18.31
CA HIS A 332 -4.82 -21.07 -17.16
C HIS A 332 -5.16 -22.52 -17.54
N LEU A 333 -5.63 -22.76 -18.77
CA LEU A 333 -5.95 -24.07 -19.31
C LEU A 333 -4.90 -24.47 -20.35
N ASP A 334 -4.46 -25.73 -20.31
CA ASP A 334 -3.35 -26.22 -21.13
C ASP A 334 -3.83 -26.72 -22.49
N THR A 335 -4.99 -27.39 -22.54
CA THR A 335 -5.50 -28.01 -23.77
C THR A 335 -6.58 -27.16 -24.45
N TYR A 336 -6.70 -27.31 -25.78
CA TYR A 336 -7.76 -26.63 -26.53
C TYR A 336 -9.16 -27.14 -26.21
N GLU A 337 -9.28 -28.43 -25.86
CA GLU A 337 -10.55 -28.99 -25.43
C GLU A 337 -11.02 -28.35 -24.11
N GLU A 338 -10.15 -28.22 -23.10
CA GLU A 338 -10.52 -27.55 -21.85
C GLU A 338 -10.99 -26.10 -22.09
N LYS A 339 -10.29 -25.36 -22.97
CA LYS A 339 -10.68 -23.99 -23.35
C LYS A 339 -12.04 -23.98 -24.04
N PHE A 340 -12.29 -24.94 -24.94
CA PHE A 340 -13.57 -25.09 -25.61
C PHE A 340 -14.70 -25.31 -24.59
N GLN A 341 -14.52 -26.25 -23.65
CA GLN A 341 -15.54 -26.55 -22.63
C GLN A 341 -15.82 -25.37 -21.70
N LEU A 342 -14.79 -24.61 -21.31
CA LEU A 342 -15.00 -23.42 -20.47
C LEU A 342 -15.73 -22.31 -21.25
N ILE A 343 -15.43 -22.09 -22.53
CA ILE A 343 -16.17 -21.10 -23.34
C ILE A 343 -17.63 -21.51 -23.49
N VAL A 344 -17.92 -22.81 -23.70
CA VAL A 344 -19.30 -23.34 -23.72
C VAL A 344 -20.02 -23.00 -22.41
N PHE A 345 -19.40 -23.31 -21.26
CA PHE A 345 -19.94 -22.95 -19.95
C PHE A 345 -20.17 -21.44 -19.79
N MET A 346 -19.23 -20.61 -20.24
CA MET A 346 -19.37 -19.14 -20.22
C MET A 346 -20.53 -18.64 -21.07
N VAL A 347 -20.75 -19.22 -22.25
CA VAL A 347 -21.88 -18.89 -23.13
C VAL A 347 -23.20 -19.25 -22.46
N GLN A 348 -23.30 -20.46 -21.90
CA GLN A 348 -24.49 -20.90 -21.16
C GLN A 348 -24.79 -19.95 -19.99
N LYS A 349 -23.79 -19.65 -19.14
CA LYS A 349 -23.93 -18.69 -18.03
C LYS A 349 -24.36 -17.30 -18.53
N LEU A 350 -23.78 -16.81 -19.64
CA LEU A 350 -24.11 -15.50 -20.20
C LEU A 350 -25.58 -15.38 -20.59
N PHE A 351 -26.09 -16.33 -21.37
CA PHE A 351 -27.46 -16.28 -21.88
C PHE A 351 -28.49 -16.48 -20.78
N GLN A 352 -28.23 -17.34 -19.80
CA GLN A 352 -29.13 -17.49 -18.64
C GLN A 352 -29.20 -16.21 -17.79
N CYS A 353 -28.08 -15.49 -17.62
CA CYS A 353 -28.07 -14.17 -16.98
C CYS A 353 -28.73 -13.09 -17.86
N ALA A 354 -28.56 -13.13 -19.19
CA ALA A 354 -29.17 -12.18 -20.12
C ALA A 354 -30.71 -12.26 -20.12
N GLN A 355 -31.25 -13.47 -19.98
CA GLN A 355 -32.68 -13.71 -19.83
C GLN A 355 -33.22 -13.37 -18.42
N GLY A 356 -32.37 -12.98 -17.48
CA GLY A 356 -32.76 -12.66 -16.10
C GLY A 356 -33.08 -13.87 -15.22
N LYS A 357 -32.75 -15.09 -15.65
CA LYS A 357 -32.96 -16.32 -14.85
C LYS A 357 -32.00 -16.42 -13.66
N HIS A 358 -30.81 -15.82 -13.78
CA HIS A 358 -29.82 -15.71 -12.70
C HIS A 358 -29.39 -14.26 -12.48
N LYS A 359 -28.97 -13.95 -11.25
CA LYS A 359 -28.51 -12.62 -10.86
C LYS A 359 -27.08 -12.34 -11.35
N VAL A 360 -26.85 -11.07 -11.66
CA VAL A 360 -25.52 -10.53 -11.96
C VAL A 360 -24.71 -10.48 -10.66
N GLU A 361 -23.41 -10.76 -10.77
CA GLU A 361 -22.48 -10.82 -9.65
C GLU A 361 -21.76 -9.47 -9.45
N ASN A 362 -21.46 -9.12 -8.20
CA ASN A 362 -20.77 -7.89 -7.86
C ASN A 362 -19.25 -8.12 -7.78
N VAL A 363 -18.47 -7.41 -8.61
CA VAL A 363 -16.99 -7.47 -8.60
C VAL A 363 -16.36 -6.76 -7.41
N ASP A 364 -17.13 -5.93 -6.69
CA ASP A 364 -16.69 -5.26 -5.48
C ASP A 364 -16.95 -6.07 -4.20
N SER A 365 -17.64 -7.20 -4.33
CA SER A 365 -17.82 -8.21 -3.27
C SER A 365 -16.50 -8.92 -2.95
N ALA A 366 -16.22 -9.17 -1.67
CA ALA A 366 -15.04 -9.92 -1.24
C ALA A 366 -15.02 -11.36 -1.78
N MET A 367 -16.20 -11.97 -2.05
CA MET A 367 -16.30 -13.30 -2.69
C MET A 367 -15.72 -13.37 -4.10
N MET A 368 -15.74 -12.25 -4.84
CA MET A 368 -15.27 -12.15 -6.23
C MET A 368 -13.89 -11.50 -6.32
N GLN A 369 -13.18 -11.43 -5.20
CA GLN A 369 -11.90 -10.77 -5.08
C GLN A 369 -10.80 -11.71 -4.59
N GLU A 370 -9.57 -11.36 -4.94
CA GLU A 370 -8.35 -11.99 -4.42
C GLU A 370 -7.30 -10.92 -4.12
N VAL A 371 -6.18 -11.32 -3.51
CA VAL A 371 -5.14 -10.39 -3.06
C VAL A 371 -3.87 -10.59 -3.86
N LEU A 372 -3.54 -9.65 -4.75
CA LEU A 372 -2.24 -9.63 -5.40
C LEU A 372 -1.14 -9.37 -4.37
N LEU A 373 -0.24 -10.34 -4.24
CA LEU A 373 0.86 -10.30 -3.29
C LEU A 373 2.12 -9.62 -3.88
N PRO A 374 2.98 -9.05 -3.01
CA PRO A 374 4.24 -8.42 -3.41
C PRO A 374 5.16 -9.27 -4.26
N GLY A 375 5.39 -10.55 -3.90
CA GLY A 375 6.27 -11.44 -4.63
C GLY A 375 5.77 -11.70 -6.05
N HIS A 376 4.45 -11.90 -6.20
CA HIS A 376 3.80 -12.07 -7.51
C HIS A 376 3.91 -10.80 -8.37
N LEU A 377 3.73 -9.61 -7.79
CA LEU A 377 3.92 -8.35 -8.52
C LEU A 377 5.39 -8.13 -8.93
N TYR A 378 6.32 -8.47 -8.04
CA TYR A 378 7.76 -8.39 -8.31
C TYR A 378 8.15 -9.34 -9.45
N GLN A 379 7.65 -10.57 -9.43
CA GLN A 379 7.83 -11.57 -10.47
C GLN A 379 7.33 -11.07 -11.84
N LYS A 380 6.09 -10.56 -11.89
CA LYS A 380 5.48 -10.00 -13.11
C LYS A 380 6.35 -8.90 -13.72
N TYR A 381 6.80 -7.96 -12.89
CA TYR A 381 7.58 -6.84 -13.38
C TYR A 381 9.00 -7.24 -13.78
N LEU A 382 9.65 -8.13 -13.03
CA LEU A 382 10.96 -8.68 -13.38
C LEU A 382 10.91 -9.41 -14.71
N GLY A 383 9.88 -10.25 -14.92
CA GLY A 383 9.61 -10.92 -16.18
C GLY A 383 9.54 -9.96 -17.36
N GLU A 384 8.70 -8.94 -17.27
CA GLU A 384 8.59 -7.94 -18.34
C GLU A 384 9.92 -7.20 -18.58
N ARG A 385 10.72 -6.93 -17.54
CA ARG A 385 12.04 -6.31 -17.70
C ARG A 385 13.04 -7.22 -18.42
N ILE A 386 13.01 -8.52 -18.14
CA ILE A 386 13.86 -9.50 -18.81
C ILE A 386 13.42 -9.67 -20.27
N GLU A 387 12.12 -9.76 -20.56
CA GLU A 387 11.61 -9.78 -21.95
C GLU A 387 12.05 -8.56 -22.76
N ASN A 388 11.95 -7.37 -22.15
CA ASN A 388 12.42 -6.13 -22.76
C ASN A 388 13.94 -6.15 -22.96
N TRP A 389 14.71 -6.71 -22.02
CA TRP A 389 16.15 -6.86 -22.15
C TRP A 389 16.52 -7.80 -23.31
N VAL A 390 15.90 -8.98 -23.44
CA VAL A 390 16.13 -9.88 -24.59
C VAL A 390 15.75 -9.19 -25.90
N SER A 391 14.68 -8.38 -25.91
CA SER A 391 14.29 -7.58 -27.07
C SER A 391 15.32 -6.49 -27.42
N VAL A 392 16.01 -5.91 -26.43
CA VAL A 392 17.15 -5.00 -26.66
C VAL A 392 18.35 -5.77 -27.21
N VAL A 393 18.66 -6.94 -26.66
CA VAL A 393 19.74 -7.82 -27.15
C VAL A 393 19.50 -8.14 -28.63
N ARG A 394 18.29 -8.52 -29.04
CA ARG A 394 17.91 -8.72 -30.45
C ARG A 394 18.22 -7.49 -31.30
N ARG A 395 17.82 -6.29 -30.87
CA ARG A 395 18.04 -5.05 -31.63
C ARG A 395 19.52 -4.68 -31.77
N VAL A 396 20.31 -4.85 -30.71
CA VAL A 396 21.76 -4.62 -30.75
C VAL A 396 22.44 -5.65 -31.65
N LEU A 397 22.00 -6.91 -31.55
CA LEU A 397 22.51 -8.00 -32.38
C LEU A 397 22.23 -7.76 -33.86
N GLN A 398 20.98 -7.38 -34.20
CA GLN A 398 20.60 -7.04 -35.57
C GLN A 398 21.44 -5.90 -36.13
N LYS A 399 21.71 -4.84 -35.35
CA LYS A 399 22.58 -3.75 -35.78
C LYS A 399 24.02 -4.19 -36.05
N LYS A 400 24.57 -5.12 -35.26
CA LYS A 400 25.93 -5.63 -35.47
C LYS A 400 26.04 -6.64 -36.61
N LEU A 401 24.99 -7.43 -36.86
CA LEU A 401 24.95 -8.40 -37.96
C LEU A 401 24.55 -7.78 -39.30
N ASN A 402 24.22 -6.48 -39.34
CA ASN A 402 23.94 -5.76 -40.58
C ASN A 402 25.18 -5.47 -41.43
N THR A 403 26.38 -5.70 -40.92
CA THR A 403 27.60 -5.67 -41.73
C THR A 403 27.72 -6.95 -42.57
N PRO A 404 27.90 -6.85 -43.90
CA PRO A 404 28.14 -8.03 -44.74
C PRO A 404 29.35 -8.83 -44.21
N ASP A 405 29.24 -10.16 -44.21
CA ASP A 405 30.22 -11.16 -43.71
C ASP A 405 30.32 -11.39 -42.18
N SER A 406 29.47 -10.76 -41.35
CA SER A 406 29.48 -10.99 -39.89
C SER A 406 28.58 -12.17 -39.48
N LEU A 407 29.20 -13.29 -39.09
CA LEU A 407 28.53 -14.48 -38.54
C LEU A 407 28.38 -14.40 -37.02
N LEU A 408 27.35 -15.03 -36.46
CA LEU A 408 27.14 -15.02 -35.02
C LEU A 408 28.14 -15.94 -34.28
N SER A 409 28.95 -15.34 -33.41
CA SER A 409 29.82 -16.06 -32.46
C SER A 409 29.42 -15.83 -30.99
N SER A 410 29.87 -16.71 -30.10
CA SER A 410 29.62 -16.59 -28.65
C SER A 410 30.19 -15.29 -28.06
N SER A 411 31.33 -14.82 -28.57
CA SER A 411 31.96 -13.57 -28.13
C SER A 411 31.15 -12.34 -28.57
N ILE A 412 30.62 -12.33 -29.80
CA ILE A 412 29.73 -11.27 -30.29
C ILE A 412 28.47 -11.21 -29.45
N LEU A 413 27.83 -12.36 -29.17
CA LEU A 413 26.63 -12.43 -28.35
C LEU A 413 26.88 -11.90 -26.93
N THR A 414 27.97 -12.33 -26.28
CA THR A 414 28.36 -11.86 -24.94
C THR A 414 28.60 -10.34 -24.93
N GLN A 415 29.24 -9.80 -25.97
CA GLN A 415 29.45 -8.36 -26.10
C GLN A 415 28.13 -7.60 -26.28
N CYS A 416 27.18 -8.13 -27.07
CA CYS A 416 25.85 -7.56 -27.25
C CYS A 416 25.04 -7.57 -25.95
N MET A 417 25.12 -8.66 -25.17
CA MET A 417 24.46 -8.77 -23.86
C MET A 417 24.97 -7.70 -22.89
N ARG A 418 26.30 -7.49 -22.82
CA ARG A 418 26.92 -6.43 -21.99
C ARG A 418 26.50 -5.01 -22.41
N GLN A 419 26.31 -4.77 -23.70
CA GLN A 419 25.87 -3.47 -24.23
C GLN A 419 24.37 -3.19 -24.01
N SER A 420 23.58 -4.21 -23.70
CA SER A 420 22.11 -4.10 -23.61
C SER A 420 21.59 -3.51 -22.30
N GLY A 421 22.49 -3.22 -21.34
CA GLY A 421 22.13 -2.73 -20.00
C GLY A 421 21.53 -3.82 -19.12
N GLY A 422 21.38 -3.53 -17.82
CA GLY A 422 20.84 -4.45 -16.81
C GLY A 422 19.42 -4.10 -16.34
N VAL A 423 18.82 -4.99 -15.55
CA VAL A 423 17.47 -4.82 -14.97
C VAL A 423 17.49 -4.17 -13.58
N GLY A 424 18.60 -4.26 -12.85
CA GLY A 424 18.74 -3.83 -11.45
C GLY A 424 18.19 -2.43 -11.16
N LYS A 425 18.66 -1.42 -11.92
CA LYS A 425 18.22 -0.02 -11.75
C LYS A 425 16.72 0.19 -11.95
N SER A 426 16.10 -0.60 -12.85
CA SER A 426 14.66 -0.49 -13.11
C SER A 426 13.85 -0.96 -11.91
N ILE A 427 14.26 -2.08 -11.30
CA ILE A 427 13.60 -2.63 -10.12
C ILE A 427 13.84 -1.75 -8.89
N GLU A 428 15.07 -1.27 -8.69
CA GLU A 428 15.37 -0.32 -7.61
C GLU A 428 14.52 0.96 -7.74
N SER A 429 14.40 1.51 -8.95
CA SER A 429 13.56 2.69 -9.22
C SER A 429 12.07 2.43 -8.96
N PHE A 430 11.57 1.26 -9.33
CA PHE A 430 10.20 0.84 -9.02
C PHE A 430 9.96 0.81 -7.51
N LEU A 431 10.84 0.17 -6.73
CA LEU A 431 10.68 0.10 -5.27
C LEU A 431 10.93 1.46 -4.59
N ALA A 432 11.76 2.32 -5.16
CA ALA A 432 11.98 3.66 -4.63
C ALA A 432 10.74 4.57 -4.81
N THR A 433 10.17 4.58 -6.02
CA THR A 433 9.12 5.52 -6.44
C THR A 433 7.69 4.98 -6.33
N GLY A 434 7.51 3.66 -6.35
CA GLY A 434 6.21 3.00 -6.40
C GLY A 434 5.53 3.04 -7.77
N ASN A 435 6.27 3.39 -8.83
CA ASN A 435 5.75 3.50 -10.19
C ASN A 435 6.32 2.41 -11.11
N ILE A 436 5.44 1.75 -11.86
CA ILE A 436 5.79 0.74 -12.85
C ILE A 436 5.75 1.35 -14.25
N ALA A 437 6.89 1.31 -14.94
CA ALA A 437 6.97 1.65 -16.36
C ALA A 437 6.72 0.40 -17.22
N SER A 438 5.46 -0.01 -17.39
CA SER A 438 5.06 -1.23 -18.12
C SER A 438 4.39 -0.94 -19.46
N ASN A 439 4.77 -1.71 -20.48
CA ASN A 439 4.16 -1.70 -21.81
C ASN A 439 2.85 -2.49 -21.83
N THR A 440 2.78 -3.60 -21.10
CA THR A 440 1.60 -4.50 -21.05
C THR A 440 0.56 -4.05 -20.03
N GLY A 441 0.98 -3.31 -18.99
CA GLY A 441 0.17 -2.95 -17.84
C GLY A 441 0.09 -4.04 -16.76
N LEU A 442 0.77 -5.18 -16.93
CA LEU A 442 0.83 -6.31 -15.96
C LEU A 442 -0.54 -6.84 -15.46
N GLY A 443 -1.62 -6.59 -16.20
CA GLY A 443 -2.99 -6.90 -15.77
C GLY A 443 -3.53 -6.01 -14.64
N LEU A 444 -2.89 -4.87 -14.38
CA LEU A 444 -3.30 -3.90 -13.37
C LEU A 444 -4.07 -2.73 -13.98
N MET A 445 -4.98 -2.14 -13.19
CA MET A 445 -5.68 -0.89 -13.55
C MET A 445 -4.87 0.37 -13.21
N GLN A 446 -3.76 0.24 -12.48
CA GLN A 446 -2.93 1.34 -12.02
C GLN A 446 -1.45 1.01 -12.17
N ASN A 447 -0.64 2.04 -12.40
CA ASN A 447 0.81 1.91 -12.53
C ASN A 447 1.59 2.65 -11.43
N SER A 448 0.91 3.36 -10.53
CA SER A 448 1.51 4.19 -9.49
C SER A 448 0.95 3.88 -8.11
N GLY A 449 1.66 4.29 -7.05
CA GLY A 449 1.23 4.09 -5.67
C GLY A 449 1.29 2.63 -5.19
N LEU A 450 2.10 1.81 -5.85
CA LEU A 450 2.24 0.37 -5.57
C LEU A 450 3.19 0.08 -4.40
N VAL A 451 4.12 1.00 -4.13
CA VAL A 451 5.11 0.88 -3.05
C VAL A 451 5.00 2.09 -2.16
N ILE A 452 5.06 1.87 -0.85
CA ILE A 452 5.05 2.93 0.16
C ILE A 452 6.23 2.80 1.10
N MET A 453 6.50 3.89 1.82
CA MET A 453 7.41 3.84 2.96
C MET A 453 6.75 3.05 4.09
N ALA A 454 7.48 2.07 4.63
CA ALA A 454 7.08 1.40 5.86
C ALA A 454 7.40 2.34 7.02
N GLU A 455 6.44 3.19 7.38
CA GLU A 455 6.68 4.23 8.38
C GLU A 455 6.78 3.62 9.78
N ASN A 456 7.98 3.62 10.35
CA ASN A 456 8.19 3.20 11.73
C ASN A 456 8.03 4.38 12.71
N ILE A 457 6.84 4.97 12.74
CA ILE A 457 6.47 5.99 13.74
C ILE A 457 6.31 5.33 15.11
N ASN A 458 5.64 4.18 15.12
CA ASN A 458 5.43 3.32 16.26
C ASN A 458 5.11 1.89 15.79
N ARG A 459 5.11 0.92 16.71
CA ARG A 459 4.90 -0.50 16.38
C ARG A 459 3.51 -0.77 15.77
N MET A 460 2.46 -0.08 16.20
CA MET A 460 1.10 -0.23 15.63
C MET A 460 1.04 0.23 14.18
N ARG A 461 1.66 1.36 13.84
CA ARG A 461 1.78 1.86 12.47
C ARG A 461 2.55 0.88 11.61
N TYR A 462 3.69 0.42 12.09
CA TYR A 462 4.54 -0.52 11.37
C TYR A 462 3.79 -1.81 11.04
N MET A 463 3.18 -2.46 12.03
CA MET A 463 2.31 -3.65 11.88
C MET A 463 1.18 -3.43 10.87
N SER A 464 0.52 -2.26 10.90
CA SER A 464 -0.63 -2.00 10.03
C SER A 464 -0.29 -2.08 8.53
N HIS A 465 0.93 -1.73 8.14
CA HIS A 465 1.35 -1.77 6.74
C HIS A 465 1.30 -3.17 6.14
N PHE A 466 1.61 -4.21 6.93
CA PHE A 466 1.71 -5.59 6.46
C PHE A 466 0.35 -6.26 6.24
N ARG A 467 -0.69 -5.78 6.95
CA ARG A 467 -2.06 -6.30 6.83
C ARG A 467 -2.97 -5.43 5.98
N ALA A 468 -2.45 -4.31 5.48
CA ALA A 468 -3.19 -3.37 4.65
C ALA A 468 -3.42 -3.92 3.24
N ILE A 469 -4.69 -3.93 2.81
CA ILE A 469 -5.12 -4.26 1.46
C ILE A 469 -5.77 -3.01 0.83
N HIS A 470 -5.47 -2.76 -0.43
CA HIS A 470 -5.95 -1.58 -1.13
C HIS A 470 -6.68 -1.94 -2.43
N ARG A 471 -7.88 -1.39 -2.64
CA ARG A 471 -8.69 -1.67 -3.85
C ARG A 471 -8.06 -1.14 -5.15
N GLY A 472 -7.35 -0.02 -5.07
CA GLY A 472 -6.62 0.60 -6.19
C GLY A 472 -6.86 2.11 -6.26
N SER A 473 -5.85 2.88 -6.68
CA SER A 473 -5.97 4.35 -6.82
C SER A 473 -7.01 4.76 -7.87
N TYR A 474 -7.26 3.89 -8.86
CA TYR A 474 -8.33 4.05 -9.84
C TYR A 474 -9.72 4.28 -9.20
N PHE A 475 -10.00 3.63 -8.08
CA PHE A 475 -11.28 3.78 -7.37
C PHE A 475 -11.37 5.03 -6.49
N THR A 476 -10.25 5.74 -6.26
CA THR A 476 -10.27 6.97 -5.47
C THR A 476 -10.90 8.14 -6.22
N THR A 477 -10.84 8.13 -7.55
CA THR A 477 -11.43 9.15 -8.42
C THR A 477 -12.88 8.86 -8.79
N MET A 478 -13.34 7.62 -8.57
CA MET A 478 -14.74 7.25 -8.77
C MET A 478 -15.63 7.94 -7.73
N ARG A 479 -16.77 8.47 -8.21
CA ARG A 479 -17.78 9.12 -7.37
C ARG A 479 -18.75 8.14 -6.71
N THR A 480 -18.76 6.88 -7.14
CA THR A 480 -19.62 5.83 -6.58
C THR A 480 -19.11 5.36 -5.24
N THR A 481 -20.04 5.00 -4.35
CA THR A 481 -19.74 4.52 -2.99
C THR A 481 -19.73 3.00 -2.89
N GLU A 482 -20.20 2.26 -3.90
CA GLU A 482 -20.32 0.79 -3.90
C GLU A 482 -19.00 0.11 -3.52
N ALA A 483 -17.89 0.50 -4.15
CA ALA A 483 -16.55 -0.04 -3.86
C ALA A 483 -16.00 0.32 -2.46
N ARG A 484 -16.70 1.18 -1.69
CA ARG A 484 -16.32 1.63 -0.34
C ARG A 484 -17.20 1.02 0.75
N GLN A 485 -18.32 0.42 0.38
CA GLN A 485 -19.26 -0.15 1.33
C GLN A 485 -18.68 -1.41 1.95
N LEU A 486 -18.87 -1.55 3.26
CA LEU A 486 -18.62 -2.80 3.95
C LEU A 486 -19.77 -3.76 3.62
N LEU A 487 -19.42 -4.94 3.11
CA LEU A 487 -20.37 -5.99 2.75
C LEU A 487 -20.26 -7.18 3.72
N PRO A 488 -21.35 -7.94 3.97
CA PRO A 488 -21.35 -9.06 4.91
C PRO A 488 -20.37 -10.20 4.56
N ASP A 489 -20.09 -10.40 3.27
CA ASP A 489 -19.14 -11.41 2.79
C ASP A 489 -17.69 -11.13 3.19
N ALA A 490 -17.39 -9.91 3.65
CA ALA A 490 -16.10 -9.53 4.21
C ALA A 490 -15.87 -10.04 5.65
N TRP A 491 -16.91 -10.54 6.32
CA TRP A 491 -16.84 -11.03 7.71
C TRP A 491 -15.72 -12.05 7.90
N GLY A 492 -14.88 -11.85 8.92
CA GLY A 492 -13.77 -12.75 9.22
C GLY A 492 -12.55 -12.59 8.30
N PHE A 493 -12.64 -11.88 7.16
CA PHE A 493 -11.54 -11.68 6.22
C PHE A 493 -10.98 -10.25 6.24
N ILE A 494 -11.87 -9.25 6.23
CA ILE A 494 -11.52 -7.83 6.26
C ILE A 494 -12.13 -7.20 7.51
N CYS A 495 -11.33 -6.47 8.28
CA CYS A 495 -11.80 -5.87 9.52
C CYS A 495 -12.78 -4.71 9.26
N PRO A 496 -13.97 -4.70 9.90
CA PRO A 496 -14.98 -3.66 9.69
C PRO A 496 -14.64 -2.32 10.37
N VAL A 497 -13.72 -2.34 11.34
CA VAL A 497 -13.32 -1.16 12.12
C VAL A 497 -12.10 -0.48 11.54
N HIS A 498 -11.14 -1.24 11.01
CA HIS A 498 -9.82 -0.74 10.67
C HIS A 498 -9.73 -0.24 9.22
N THR A 499 -10.41 0.88 8.96
CA THR A 499 -10.26 1.71 7.76
C THR A 499 -9.90 3.13 8.18
N PRO A 500 -9.05 3.88 7.45
CA PRO A 500 -8.87 5.30 7.70
C PRO A 500 -10.15 6.10 7.36
N ASP A 501 -10.27 7.29 7.91
CA ASP A 501 -11.24 8.29 7.49
C ASP A 501 -10.77 9.07 6.24
N GLY A 502 -11.65 9.91 5.71
CA GLY A 502 -11.37 10.77 4.56
C GLY A 502 -11.41 10.04 3.21
N THR A 503 -10.63 10.53 2.24
CA THR A 503 -10.61 10.01 0.86
C THR A 503 -10.34 8.50 0.72
N PRO A 504 -9.46 7.85 1.52
CA PRO A 504 -9.22 6.41 1.42
C PRO A 504 -10.24 5.54 2.17
N CYS A 505 -11.27 6.11 2.81
CA CYS A 505 -12.27 5.35 3.56
C CYS A 505 -12.95 4.28 2.70
N GLY A 506 -12.94 3.03 3.18
CA GLY A 506 -13.48 1.85 2.50
C GLY A 506 -12.60 1.28 1.38
N LEU A 507 -11.58 2.02 0.91
CA LEU A 507 -10.65 1.57 -0.14
C LEU A 507 -9.34 1.01 0.42
N LEU A 508 -8.90 1.52 1.57
CA LEU A 508 -7.74 1.03 2.31
C LEU A 508 -8.23 0.29 3.57
N ASN A 509 -8.35 -1.02 3.47
CA ASN A 509 -8.81 -1.86 4.56
C ASN A 509 -7.67 -2.72 5.10
N HIS A 510 -7.91 -3.46 6.18
CA HIS A 510 -6.91 -4.35 6.76
C HIS A 510 -7.50 -5.74 6.96
N LEU A 511 -6.71 -6.77 6.69
CA LEU A 511 -7.08 -8.15 6.98
C LEU A 511 -7.31 -8.32 8.48
N THR A 512 -8.23 -9.22 8.84
CA THR A 512 -8.48 -9.64 10.23
C THR A 512 -7.26 -10.34 10.83
N LEU A 513 -7.28 -10.66 12.12
CA LEU A 513 -6.16 -11.34 12.79
C LEU A 513 -5.86 -12.73 12.19
N THR A 514 -6.90 -13.53 11.94
CA THR A 514 -6.78 -14.95 11.57
C THR A 514 -6.87 -15.22 10.08
N CYS A 515 -7.23 -14.22 9.27
CA CYS A 515 -7.20 -14.35 7.81
C CYS A 515 -5.76 -14.64 7.35
N GLU A 516 -5.59 -15.73 6.62
CA GLU A 516 -4.34 -16.13 5.99
C GLU A 516 -4.52 -16.03 4.47
N ILE A 517 -3.42 -15.77 3.77
CA ILE A 517 -3.43 -15.78 2.31
C ILE A 517 -2.92 -17.14 1.83
N SER A 518 -3.66 -17.80 0.95
CA SER A 518 -3.31 -19.13 0.46
C SER A 518 -1.94 -19.12 -0.23
N LYS A 519 -1.14 -20.13 0.11
CA LYS A 519 0.13 -20.44 -0.56
C LYS A 519 -0.15 -21.33 -1.77
N ARG A 520 0.86 -21.50 -2.62
CA ARG A 520 0.79 -22.51 -3.68
C ARG A 520 0.62 -23.90 -3.05
N PRO A 521 -0.40 -24.68 -3.46
CA PRO A 521 -0.61 -26.02 -2.94
C PRO A 521 0.44 -27.00 -3.49
N ASP A 522 0.60 -28.14 -2.82
CA ASP A 522 1.40 -29.25 -3.36
C ASP A 522 0.71 -29.79 -4.63
N PRO A 523 1.40 -29.81 -5.80
CA PRO A 523 0.84 -30.33 -7.04
C PRO A 523 0.28 -31.75 -6.93
N LYS A 524 0.87 -32.62 -6.09
CA LYS A 524 0.39 -34.00 -5.92
C LYS A 524 -1.00 -34.05 -5.32
N LEU A 525 -1.27 -33.18 -4.35
CA LEU A 525 -2.59 -33.08 -3.70
C LEU A 525 -3.64 -32.51 -4.65
N VAL A 526 -3.26 -31.59 -5.54
CA VAL A 526 -4.18 -31.04 -6.55
C VAL A 526 -4.54 -32.09 -7.61
N GLN A 527 -3.57 -32.89 -8.05
CA GLN A 527 -3.79 -33.96 -9.03
C GLN A 527 -4.68 -35.09 -8.50
N ALA A 528 -4.78 -35.27 -7.19
CA ALA A 528 -5.68 -36.26 -6.59
C ALA A 528 -7.16 -35.85 -6.63
N ILE A 529 -7.48 -34.56 -6.76
CA ILE A 529 -8.85 -34.03 -6.67
C ILE A 529 -9.78 -34.64 -7.72
N PRO A 530 -9.45 -34.67 -9.03
CA PRO A 530 -10.34 -35.25 -10.04
C PRO A 530 -10.63 -36.72 -9.80
N THR A 531 -9.62 -37.51 -9.39
CA THR A 531 -9.79 -38.94 -9.08
C THR A 531 -10.73 -39.13 -7.90
N LYS A 532 -10.58 -38.33 -6.83
CA LYS A 532 -11.48 -38.35 -5.67
C LYS A 532 -12.91 -37.96 -6.02
N LEU A 533 -13.10 -36.95 -6.87
CA LEU A 533 -14.42 -36.57 -7.34
C LEU A 533 -15.11 -37.69 -8.12
N LEU A 534 -14.36 -38.43 -8.96
CA LEU A 534 -14.89 -39.60 -9.67
C LEU A 534 -15.28 -40.72 -8.70
N GLU A 535 -14.46 -40.99 -7.68
CA GLU A 535 -14.77 -41.96 -6.61
C GLU A 535 -16.06 -41.58 -5.84
N MET A 536 -16.32 -40.28 -5.70
CA MET A 536 -17.52 -39.73 -5.04
C MET A 536 -18.76 -39.65 -5.95
N GLY A 537 -18.68 -40.12 -7.20
CA GLY A 537 -19.84 -40.15 -8.11
C GLY A 537 -19.94 -38.98 -9.11
N MET A 538 -18.88 -38.18 -9.30
CA MET A 538 -18.85 -37.18 -10.37
C MET A 538 -18.88 -37.85 -11.75
N LEU A 539 -19.75 -37.37 -12.63
CA LEU A 539 -19.80 -37.79 -14.03
C LEU A 539 -18.75 -37.03 -14.84
N PRO A 540 -17.83 -37.72 -15.55
CA PRO A 540 -16.88 -37.05 -16.44
C PRO A 540 -17.60 -36.40 -17.62
N LEU A 541 -16.96 -35.42 -18.29
CA LEU A 541 -17.53 -34.74 -19.46
C LEU A 541 -17.86 -35.69 -20.65
N SER A 542 -17.18 -36.83 -20.72
CA SER A 542 -17.40 -37.89 -21.71
C SER A 542 -18.58 -38.81 -21.38
N ALA A 543 -19.22 -38.67 -20.22
CA ALA A 543 -20.35 -39.50 -19.82
C ALA A 543 -21.58 -39.28 -20.74
N GLN A 544 -22.40 -40.32 -20.87
CA GLN A 544 -23.63 -40.29 -21.66
C GLN A 544 -24.61 -39.23 -21.15
N SER A 545 -25.44 -38.70 -22.05
CA SER A 545 -26.42 -37.67 -21.71
C SER A 545 -27.50 -38.24 -20.78
N HIS A 546 -27.78 -37.54 -19.70
CA HIS A 546 -28.90 -37.82 -18.80
C HIS A 546 -29.96 -36.73 -18.98
N PRO A 547 -30.87 -36.87 -19.97
CA PRO A 547 -31.76 -35.79 -20.39
C PRO A 547 -32.70 -35.29 -19.28
N ASP A 548 -33.09 -36.16 -18.34
CA ASP A 548 -34.01 -35.80 -17.24
C ASP A 548 -33.31 -35.41 -15.92
N ALA A 549 -31.98 -35.54 -15.86
CA ALA A 549 -31.25 -35.33 -14.62
C ALA A 549 -30.83 -33.86 -14.45
N LYS A 550 -31.17 -33.28 -13.30
CA LYS A 550 -30.65 -31.97 -12.92
C LYS A 550 -29.20 -32.13 -12.43
N LEU A 551 -28.28 -31.41 -13.06
CA LEU A 551 -26.85 -31.51 -12.84
C LEU A 551 -26.26 -30.17 -12.36
N TYR A 552 -25.17 -30.23 -11.59
CA TYR A 552 -24.29 -29.10 -11.33
C TYR A 552 -22.97 -29.27 -12.06
N ALA A 553 -22.48 -28.22 -12.70
CA ALA A 553 -21.13 -28.21 -13.27
C ALA A 553 -20.08 -28.14 -12.15
N VAL A 554 -19.01 -28.92 -12.29
CA VAL A 554 -17.87 -28.94 -11.38
C VAL A 554 -16.65 -28.30 -12.05
N LEU A 555 -16.17 -27.19 -11.48
CA LEU A 555 -14.99 -26.48 -11.97
C LEU A 555 -13.87 -26.54 -10.94
N LEU A 556 -12.66 -26.91 -11.36
CA LEU A 556 -11.43 -26.85 -10.57
C LEU A 556 -10.50 -25.78 -11.13
N ASP A 557 -10.31 -24.68 -10.41
CA ASP A 557 -9.49 -23.53 -10.83
C ASP A 557 -9.83 -23.03 -12.25
N GLY A 558 -11.12 -23.08 -12.62
CA GLY A 558 -11.63 -22.70 -13.94
C GLY A 558 -11.69 -23.83 -14.97
N LYS A 559 -11.08 -24.99 -14.70
CA LYS A 559 -11.19 -26.18 -15.56
C LYS A 559 -12.50 -26.90 -15.31
N HIS A 560 -13.32 -27.06 -16.35
CA HIS A 560 -14.55 -27.85 -16.29
C HIS A 560 -14.22 -29.35 -16.23
N LEU A 561 -14.49 -30.01 -15.11
CA LEU A 561 -14.14 -31.44 -14.93
C LEU A 561 -15.29 -32.38 -15.32
N GLY A 562 -16.52 -31.97 -15.06
CA GLY A 562 -17.68 -32.84 -15.20
C GLY A 562 -18.89 -32.30 -14.47
N HIS A 563 -19.83 -33.19 -14.18
CA HIS A 563 -21.13 -32.87 -13.59
C HIS A 563 -21.41 -33.75 -12.38
N ILE A 564 -22.17 -33.25 -11.42
CA ILE A 564 -22.70 -34.03 -10.29
C ILE A 564 -24.23 -33.93 -10.26
N PHE A 565 -24.90 -34.97 -9.78
CA PHE A 565 -26.34 -34.93 -9.58
C PHE A 565 -26.71 -33.95 -8.46
N GLN A 566 -27.76 -33.14 -8.67
CA GLN A 566 -28.21 -32.19 -7.65
C GLN A 566 -28.62 -32.86 -6.34
N SER A 567 -29.10 -34.12 -6.39
CA SER A 567 -29.49 -34.91 -5.22
C SER A 567 -28.31 -35.35 -4.35
N GLU A 568 -27.13 -35.56 -4.94
CA GLU A 568 -25.95 -36.09 -4.25
C GLU A 568 -24.95 -34.98 -3.87
N ALA A 569 -25.17 -33.75 -4.34
CA ALA A 569 -24.24 -32.65 -4.19
C ALA A 569 -23.86 -32.34 -2.74
N CYS A 570 -24.82 -32.39 -1.80
CA CYS A 570 -24.53 -32.15 -0.38
C CYS A 570 -23.59 -33.21 0.20
N ASN A 571 -23.80 -34.49 -0.12
CA ASN A 571 -22.95 -35.59 0.36
C ASN A 571 -21.53 -35.45 -0.19
N ILE A 572 -21.39 -35.16 -1.49
CA ILE A 572 -20.08 -34.95 -2.13
C ILE A 572 -19.33 -33.77 -1.49
N VAL A 573 -20.03 -32.67 -1.19
CA VAL A 573 -19.42 -31.50 -0.52
C VAL A 573 -18.94 -31.85 0.88
N GLU A 574 -19.70 -32.63 1.65
CA GLU A 574 -19.30 -33.08 2.98
C GLU A 574 -18.09 -34.03 2.95
N ASP A 575 -18.07 -34.98 2.01
CA ASP A 575 -16.96 -35.90 1.81
C ASP A 575 -15.69 -35.14 1.39
N LEU A 576 -15.81 -34.16 0.50
CA LEU A 576 -14.70 -33.27 0.13
C LEU A 576 -14.17 -32.47 1.33
N ARG A 577 -15.04 -31.99 2.23
CA ARG A 577 -14.62 -31.32 3.46
C ARG A 577 -13.86 -32.27 4.38
N TYR A 578 -14.30 -33.53 4.48
CA TYR A 578 -13.60 -34.55 5.25
C TYR A 578 -12.20 -34.85 4.68
N GLU A 579 -12.08 -35.06 3.37
CA GLU A 579 -10.80 -35.23 2.68
C GLU A 579 -9.87 -34.00 2.87
N LYS A 580 -10.44 -32.79 2.90
CA LYS A 580 -9.70 -31.55 3.17
C LYS A 580 -9.14 -31.49 4.59
N ILE A 581 -9.92 -31.91 5.58
CA ILE A 581 -9.53 -31.91 7.00
C ILE A 581 -8.47 -32.98 7.27
N THR A 582 -8.67 -34.20 6.74
CA THR A 582 -7.72 -35.31 6.87
C THR A 582 -6.41 -35.06 6.11
N GLY A 583 -6.45 -34.23 5.06
CA GLY A 583 -5.28 -33.74 4.34
C GLY A 583 -4.92 -34.56 3.10
N THR A 584 -5.87 -35.34 2.56
CA THR A 584 -5.73 -36.04 1.27
C THR A 584 -5.85 -35.08 0.08
N VAL A 585 -6.58 -33.97 0.26
CA VAL A 585 -6.60 -32.82 -0.64
C VAL A 585 -6.01 -31.57 0.07
N PRO A 586 -5.66 -30.48 -0.65
CA PRO A 586 -5.03 -29.32 -0.02
C PRO A 586 -5.89 -28.69 1.08
N LYS A 587 -5.33 -28.51 2.28
CA LYS A 587 -6.03 -27.91 3.45
C LYS A 587 -6.62 -26.53 3.19
N MET A 588 -6.01 -25.75 2.29
CA MET A 588 -6.43 -24.40 1.90
C MET A 588 -7.31 -24.40 0.64
N MET A 589 -7.80 -25.56 0.19
CA MET A 589 -8.76 -25.64 -0.91
C MET A 589 -10.09 -25.02 -0.49
N GLU A 590 -10.63 -24.14 -1.31
CA GLU A 590 -11.95 -23.55 -1.09
C GLU A 590 -12.99 -24.36 -1.85
N ILE A 591 -14.09 -24.70 -1.17
CA ILE A 591 -15.18 -25.53 -1.71
C ILE A 591 -16.41 -24.64 -1.91
N GLY A 592 -16.41 -23.89 -3.01
CA GLY A 592 -17.50 -22.96 -3.35
C GLY A 592 -18.70 -23.69 -3.94
N PHE A 593 -19.56 -24.26 -3.10
CA PHE A 593 -20.82 -24.86 -3.52
C PHE A 593 -21.93 -23.81 -3.58
N ILE A 594 -22.48 -23.58 -4.77
CA ILE A 594 -23.60 -22.66 -4.98
C ILE A 594 -24.86 -23.48 -5.30
N PRO A 595 -25.79 -23.62 -4.33
CA PRO A 595 -27.01 -24.39 -4.55
C PRO A 595 -27.95 -23.68 -5.53
N TYR A 596 -28.74 -24.47 -6.27
CA TYR A 596 -29.77 -23.93 -7.15
C TYR A 596 -30.82 -23.17 -6.34
N LYS A 597 -31.01 -21.90 -6.67
CA LYS A 597 -32.11 -21.07 -6.17
C LYS A 597 -32.73 -20.29 -7.32
N LYS A 598 -34.06 -20.26 -7.40
CA LYS A 598 -34.78 -19.46 -8.39
C LYS A 598 -34.37 -17.99 -8.25
N ASN A 599 -33.94 -17.37 -9.36
CA ASN A 599 -33.40 -16.00 -9.38
C ASN A 599 -32.18 -15.79 -8.46
N GLY A 600 -31.40 -16.84 -8.20
CA GLY A 600 -30.15 -16.80 -7.42
C GLY A 600 -28.91 -16.56 -8.28
N GLN A 601 -27.75 -16.72 -7.65
CA GLN A 601 -26.47 -16.81 -8.36
C GLN A 601 -26.44 -18.07 -9.25
N PHE A 602 -25.60 -18.05 -10.29
CA PHE A 602 -25.46 -19.21 -11.17
C PHE A 602 -24.89 -20.41 -10.38
N PRO A 603 -25.58 -21.56 -10.34
CA PRO A 603 -25.24 -22.66 -9.46
C PRO A 603 -24.10 -23.54 -9.99
N GLY A 604 -23.44 -24.25 -9.09
CA GLY A 604 -22.32 -25.14 -9.43
C GLY A 604 -21.43 -25.46 -8.24
N LEU A 605 -20.47 -26.36 -8.46
CA LEU A 605 -19.39 -26.64 -7.52
C LEU A 605 -18.09 -26.04 -8.05
N TYR A 606 -17.61 -24.97 -7.40
CA TYR A 606 -16.40 -24.25 -7.78
C TYR A 606 -15.29 -24.53 -6.77
N LEU A 607 -14.32 -25.34 -7.16
CA LEU A 607 -13.14 -25.65 -6.37
C LEU A 607 -12.01 -24.71 -6.76
N SER A 608 -11.36 -24.11 -5.77
CA SER A 608 -10.20 -23.24 -5.99
C SER A 608 -9.04 -23.68 -5.13
N THR A 609 -7.88 -23.90 -5.76
CA THR A 609 -6.63 -24.30 -5.08
C THR A 609 -5.52 -23.26 -5.21
N GLY A 610 -5.64 -22.32 -6.16
CA GLY A 610 -4.61 -21.31 -6.44
C GLY A 610 -4.13 -20.48 -5.24
N PRO A 611 -2.94 -19.85 -5.33
CA PRO A 611 -2.41 -18.96 -4.29
C PRO A 611 -3.22 -17.66 -4.24
N ALA A 612 -2.87 -16.77 -3.29
CA ALA A 612 -3.41 -15.41 -3.19
C ALA A 612 -4.90 -15.27 -2.80
N ARG A 613 -5.54 -16.35 -2.31
CA ARG A 613 -6.92 -16.34 -1.80
C ARG A 613 -6.97 -16.01 -0.32
N MET A 614 -8.01 -15.28 0.10
CA MET A 614 -8.27 -15.04 1.52
C MET A 614 -8.91 -16.29 2.13
N MET A 615 -8.24 -16.89 3.11
CA MET A 615 -8.70 -18.07 3.83
C MET A 615 -8.76 -17.75 5.33
N ARG A 616 -9.73 -18.32 6.06
CA ARG A 616 -9.78 -18.17 7.52
C ARG A 616 -10.12 -19.49 8.22
N PRO A 617 -9.60 -19.74 9.42
CA PRO A 617 -9.90 -20.94 10.17
C PRO A 617 -11.22 -20.81 10.95
N VAL A 618 -12.07 -21.84 10.87
CA VAL A 618 -13.31 -22.02 11.65
C VAL A 618 -13.36 -23.43 12.25
N TRP A 619 -14.14 -23.64 13.30
CA TRP A 619 -14.33 -24.96 13.89
C TRP A 619 -15.44 -25.73 13.16
N ASN A 620 -15.11 -26.88 12.58
CA ASN A 620 -16.12 -27.78 12.01
C ASN A 620 -16.76 -28.62 13.12
N ILE A 621 -18.08 -28.51 13.28
CA ILE A 621 -18.82 -29.14 14.39
C ILE A 621 -18.89 -30.67 14.22
N LYS A 622 -19.10 -31.14 12.99
CA LYS A 622 -19.25 -32.57 12.65
C LYS A 622 -17.95 -33.33 12.89
N TRP A 623 -16.84 -32.80 12.37
CA TRP A 623 -15.53 -33.47 12.42
C TRP A 623 -14.67 -33.06 13.63
N LYS A 624 -15.09 -32.05 14.40
CA LYS A 624 -14.39 -31.54 15.59
C LYS A 624 -12.93 -31.16 15.30
N GLN A 625 -12.70 -30.50 14.17
CA GLN A 625 -11.39 -30.00 13.76
C GLN A 625 -11.49 -28.61 13.14
N VAL A 626 -10.35 -27.91 13.09
CA VAL A 626 -10.25 -26.60 12.42
C VAL A 626 -10.24 -26.80 10.91
N GLU A 627 -11.16 -26.13 10.23
CA GLU A 627 -11.29 -26.11 8.78
C GLU A 627 -10.99 -24.69 8.25
N TYR A 628 -10.22 -24.59 7.18
CA TYR A 628 -10.02 -23.32 6.47
C TYR A 628 -11.11 -23.13 5.43
N ILE A 629 -11.75 -21.96 5.45
CA ILE A 629 -12.80 -21.56 4.51
C ILE A 629 -12.42 -20.30 3.74
N GLY A 630 -12.85 -20.22 2.47
CA GLY A 630 -12.67 -19.07 1.60
C GLY A 630 -13.88 -18.12 1.55
N THR A 631 -13.75 -17.02 0.80
CA THR A 631 -14.77 -15.96 0.74
C THR A 631 -16.03 -16.35 -0.04
N LEU A 632 -15.94 -17.22 -1.04
CA LEU A 632 -17.08 -17.64 -1.86
C LEU A 632 -17.96 -18.65 -1.12
N GLU A 633 -17.35 -19.63 -0.45
CA GLU A 633 -18.10 -20.67 0.26
C GLU A 633 -18.82 -20.12 1.51
N GLN A 634 -18.25 -19.12 2.19
CA GLN A 634 -18.83 -18.54 3.40
C GLN A 634 -20.28 -18.05 3.22
N LEU A 635 -20.64 -17.55 2.03
CA LEU A 635 -22.00 -17.04 1.74
C LEU A 635 -23.09 -18.11 1.86
N TYR A 636 -22.72 -19.38 1.73
CA TYR A 636 -23.63 -20.52 1.75
C TYR A 636 -23.39 -21.43 2.95
N MET A 637 -22.65 -20.96 3.95
CA MET A 637 -22.31 -21.71 5.16
C MET A 637 -22.97 -21.10 6.39
N GLU A 638 -23.49 -21.96 7.25
CA GLU A 638 -24.09 -21.58 8.53
C GLU A 638 -23.04 -21.69 9.65
N ILE A 639 -22.50 -20.54 10.07
CA ILE A 639 -21.40 -20.41 11.03
C ILE A 639 -21.90 -19.65 12.27
N ALA A 640 -21.98 -20.32 13.42
CA ALA A 640 -22.35 -19.69 14.69
C ALA A 640 -21.18 -18.86 15.27
N ILE A 641 -21.48 -17.78 15.98
CA ILE A 641 -20.46 -16.94 16.63
C ILE A 641 -20.20 -17.43 18.06
N ASP A 642 -21.25 -17.76 18.81
CA ASP A 642 -21.18 -18.34 20.15
C ASP A 642 -21.71 -19.79 20.16
N PRO A 643 -21.13 -20.70 20.97
CA PRO A 643 -21.67 -22.04 21.15
C PRO A 643 -23.16 -22.09 21.53
N LYS A 644 -23.68 -21.05 22.20
CA LYS A 644 -25.10 -20.93 22.57
C LYS A 644 -26.02 -20.64 21.39
N GLU A 645 -25.48 -20.18 20.27
CA GLU A 645 -26.22 -19.85 19.04
C GLU A 645 -26.25 -21.02 18.04
N ILE A 646 -25.78 -22.21 18.45
CA ILE A 646 -25.79 -23.40 17.61
C ILE A 646 -27.22 -23.94 17.51
N TYR A 647 -27.74 -23.97 16.29
CA TYR A 647 -29.00 -24.65 15.97
C TYR A 647 -28.71 -26.08 15.52
N PRO A 648 -29.27 -27.11 16.20
CA PRO A 648 -29.13 -28.50 15.77
C PRO A 648 -29.53 -28.68 14.31
N ASP A 649 -28.78 -29.51 13.58
CA ASP A 649 -29.02 -29.88 12.17
C ASP A 649 -29.01 -28.72 11.15
N PHE A 650 -28.71 -27.48 11.57
CA PHE A 650 -28.60 -26.31 10.70
C PHE A 650 -27.20 -25.70 10.73
N THR A 651 -26.65 -25.48 11.92
CA THR A 651 -25.31 -24.89 12.07
C THR A 651 -24.24 -25.93 11.75
N THR A 652 -23.33 -25.58 10.83
CA THR A 652 -22.27 -26.49 10.36
C THR A 652 -20.92 -26.20 11.02
N HIS A 653 -20.66 -24.92 11.31
CA HIS A 653 -19.38 -24.44 11.83
C HIS A 653 -19.56 -23.45 12.98
N LEU A 654 -18.48 -23.22 13.72
CA LEU A 654 -18.42 -22.30 14.85
C LEU A 654 -17.16 -21.41 14.72
N GLU A 655 -17.30 -20.13 15.03
CA GLU A 655 -16.16 -19.21 15.12
C GLU A 655 -15.19 -19.64 16.23
N LEU A 656 -13.88 -19.61 15.95
CA LEU A 656 -12.88 -20.00 16.97
C LEU A 656 -12.84 -19.04 18.17
N ALA A 657 -13.14 -17.76 17.94
CA ALA A 657 -13.31 -16.75 18.97
C ALA A 657 -14.13 -15.57 18.44
N LYS A 658 -14.89 -14.91 19.32
CA LYS A 658 -15.71 -13.73 19.01
C LYS A 658 -14.91 -12.54 18.46
N THR A 659 -13.59 -12.52 18.66
CA THR A 659 -12.70 -11.41 18.27
C THR A 659 -12.05 -11.58 16.90
N HIS A 660 -12.16 -12.75 16.27
CA HIS A 660 -11.41 -13.07 15.06
C HIS A 660 -11.83 -12.28 13.82
N PHE A 661 -13.00 -11.64 13.82
CA PHE A 661 -13.41 -10.71 12.76
C PHE A 661 -12.70 -9.35 12.81
N MET A 662 -11.94 -9.06 13.87
CA MET A 662 -11.20 -7.81 14.03
C MET A 662 -9.74 -7.94 13.56
N SER A 663 -9.16 -6.83 13.12
CA SER A 663 -7.72 -6.75 12.81
C SER A 663 -6.88 -6.71 14.08
N ASN A 664 -5.57 -6.90 13.93
CA ASN A 664 -4.61 -6.76 15.02
C ASN A 664 -4.78 -5.45 15.81
N LEU A 665 -4.93 -4.30 15.14
CA LEU A 665 -5.07 -3.00 15.83
C LEU A 665 -6.44 -2.81 16.48
N ALA A 666 -7.51 -3.29 15.83
CA ALA A 666 -8.84 -3.21 16.40
C ALA A 666 -8.95 -4.04 17.69
N ASN A 667 -8.26 -5.19 17.75
CA ASN A 667 -8.13 -6.02 18.96
C ASN A 667 -7.28 -5.40 20.08
N LEU A 668 -6.65 -4.23 19.87
CA LEU A 668 -5.91 -3.51 20.92
C LEU A 668 -6.74 -2.40 21.57
N ILE A 669 -7.95 -2.14 21.06
CA ILE A 669 -8.89 -1.21 21.65
C ILE A 669 -9.49 -1.88 22.89
N PRO A 670 -9.50 -1.24 24.07
CA PRO A 670 -10.17 -1.80 25.24
C PRO A 670 -11.69 -1.70 25.05
N MET A 671 -12.39 -2.83 25.15
CA MET A 671 -13.86 -2.95 25.05
C MET A 671 -14.50 -2.12 23.92
N PRO A 672 -14.11 -2.35 22.64
CA PRO A 672 -14.68 -1.63 21.51
C PRO A 672 -16.20 -1.81 21.35
N ASP A 673 -16.76 -2.88 21.91
CA ASP A 673 -18.20 -3.17 22.00
C ASP A 673 -19.00 -2.15 22.83
N TYR A 674 -18.33 -1.38 23.71
CA TYR A 674 -18.94 -0.30 24.50
C TYR A 674 -18.73 1.11 23.90
N ASN A 675 -18.15 1.19 22.70
CA ASN A 675 -17.94 2.43 21.98
C ASN A 675 -18.80 2.48 20.71
N GLN A 676 -19.22 3.68 20.32
CA GLN A 676 -19.78 3.89 19.00
C GLN A 676 -18.74 3.56 17.91
N SER A 677 -19.15 2.84 16.86
CA SER A 677 -18.26 2.34 15.79
C SER A 677 -17.26 3.38 15.21
N PRO A 678 -17.65 4.64 14.91
CA PRO A 678 -16.70 5.64 14.40
C PRO A 678 -15.53 5.93 15.36
N ARG A 679 -15.74 5.79 16.68
CA ARG A 679 -14.69 5.99 17.69
C ARG A 679 -13.65 4.90 17.65
N ASN A 680 -14.07 3.65 17.43
CA ASN A 680 -13.16 2.53 17.24
C ASN A 680 -12.32 2.71 15.95
N MET A 681 -12.96 3.19 14.87
CA MET A 681 -12.28 3.52 13.62
C MET A 681 -11.24 4.65 13.82
N TYR A 682 -11.61 5.73 14.52
CA TYR A 682 -10.68 6.79 14.86
C TYR A 682 -9.54 6.32 15.76
N GLN A 683 -9.80 5.43 16.70
CA GLN A 683 -8.74 4.88 17.54
C GLN A 683 -7.70 4.12 16.72
N CYS A 684 -8.12 3.32 15.74
CA CYS A 684 -7.19 2.66 14.81
C CYS A 684 -6.28 3.69 14.12
N GLN A 685 -6.80 4.87 13.79
CA GLN A 685 -6.01 5.94 13.18
C GLN A 685 -5.11 6.67 14.19
N MET A 686 -5.61 6.99 15.39
CA MET A 686 -4.87 7.71 16.43
C MET A 686 -3.72 6.85 16.98
N GLY A 687 -3.96 5.56 17.22
CA GLY A 687 -2.93 4.60 17.61
C GLY A 687 -1.76 4.57 16.60
N LYS A 688 -2.06 4.63 15.29
CA LYS A 688 -1.05 4.72 14.22
C LYS A 688 -0.29 6.06 14.16
N GLN A 689 -0.75 7.10 14.85
CA GLN A 689 -0.15 8.44 14.86
C GLN A 689 0.52 8.79 16.20
N THR A 690 0.46 7.88 17.17
CA THR A 690 1.00 8.07 18.51
C THR A 690 2.52 8.05 18.51
N MET A 691 3.14 8.90 19.32
CA MET A 691 4.54 8.78 19.71
C MET A 691 4.65 7.73 20.81
N GLY A 692 5.32 6.63 20.53
CA GLY A 692 5.59 5.56 21.49
C GLY A 692 7.04 5.09 21.35
N THR A 693 7.28 3.79 21.44
CA THR A 693 8.59 3.19 21.14
C THR A 693 8.60 2.64 19.71
N PRO A 694 9.32 3.25 18.74
CA PRO A 694 9.29 2.80 17.35
C PRO A 694 10.08 1.50 17.14
N CYS A 695 11.28 1.44 17.70
CA CYS A 695 12.19 0.31 17.63
C CYS A 695 13.07 0.30 18.89
N LEU A 696 13.58 -0.88 19.26
CA LEU A 696 14.57 -1.10 20.32
C LEU A 696 16.04 -0.85 19.88
N ASN A 697 16.35 -0.94 18.59
CA ASN A 697 17.70 -0.77 18.04
C ASN A 697 17.91 0.64 17.45
N TRP A 698 17.13 1.63 17.91
CA TRP A 698 17.18 3.01 17.40
C TRP A 698 18.59 3.64 17.37
N PRO A 699 19.56 3.33 18.26
CA PRO A 699 20.91 3.91 18.17
C PRO A 699 21.64 3.49 16.89
N LYS A 700 21.32 2.30 16.35
CA LYS A 700 21.88 1.78 15.09
C LYS A 700 21.10 2.24 13.86
N GLN A 701 19.92 2.83 14.04
CA GLN A 701 19.09 3.30 12.95
C GLN A 701 19.63 4.62 12.37
N ALA A 702 19.49 4.79 11.05
CA ALA A 702 19.82 6.01 10.33
C ALA A 702 18.58 6.61 9.63
N ALA A 703 17.43 6.51 10.29
CA ALA A 703 16.15 6.95 9.74
C ALA A 703 16.05 8.50 9.69
N ASN A 704 15.28 8.99 8.72
CA ASN A 704 15.03 10.43 8.54
C ASN A 704 14.35 11.08 9.75
N LYS A 705 13.37 10.39 10.36
CA LYS A 705 12.65 10.86 11.53
C LYS A 705 12.11 9.69 12.35
N LEU A 706 12.47 9.60 13.63
CA LEU A 706 11.88 8.68 14.60
C LEU A 706 11.25 9.46 15.74
N TYR A 707 10.09 9.01 16.21
CA TYR A 707 9.35 9.62 17.32
C TYR A 707 9.42 8.67 18.50
N ARG A 708 10.06 9.09 19.60
CA ARG A 708 10.25 8.23 20.77
C ARG A 708 9.68 8.89 22.03
N LEU A 709 8.79 8.18 22.70
CA LEU A 709 8.34 8.51 24.06
C LEU A 709 9.42 8.07 25.06
N GLN A 710 9.74 8.91 26.05
CA GLN A 710 10.86 8.64 26.96
C GLN A 710 10.50 7.64 28.06
N THR A 711 9.30 7.77 28.64
CA THR A 711 8.82 6.95 29.76
C THR A 711 7.47 6.32 29.41
N PRO A 712 7.41 5.40 28.44
CA PRO A 712 6.16 4.71 28.13
C PRO A 712 5.74 3.82 29.30
N GLY A 713 4.44 3.78 29.58
CA GLY A 713 3.83 2.92 30.60
C GLY A 713 3.07 1.75 29.96
N THR A 714 2.88 0.67 30.71
CA THR A 714 2.00 -0.43 30.29
C THR A 714 0.55 -0.16 30.70
N PRO A 715 -0.46 -0.39 29.82
CA PRO A 715 -1.85 -0.16 30.19
C PRO A 715 -2.35 -1.17 31.23
N LEU A 716 -2.99 -0.69 32.29
CA LEU A 716 -3.54 -1.53 33.37
C LEU A 716 -4.83 -2.27 32.99
N PHE A 717 -5.52 -1.77 31.96
CA PHE A 717 -6.71 -2.37 31.39
C PHE A 717 -6.48 -2.65 29.91
N ARG A 718 -6.29 -3.91 29.51
CA ARG A 718 -5.85 -4.22 28.14
C ARG A 718 -6.39 -5.55 27.63
N PRO A 719 -6.68 -5.67 26.32
CA PRO A 719 -7.06 -6.95 25.74
C PRO A 719 -5.90 -7.95 25.80
N VAL A 720 -6.20 -9.24 25.94
CA VAL A 720 -5.20 -10.32 25.96
C VAL A 720 -4.31 -10.32 24.71
N HIS A 721 -4.85 -9.86 23.57
CA HIS A 721 -4.09 -9.74 22.32
C HIS A 721 -2.86 -8.83 22.45
N TYR A 722 -2.88 -7.84 23.36
CA TYR A 722 -1.73 -6.98 23.67
C TYR A 722 -0.50 -7.82 24.08
N ASP A 723 -0.73 -8.84 24.90
CA ASP A 723 0.30 -9.71 25.44
C ASP A 723 0.70 -10.80 24.44
N ASN A 724 -0.25 -11.29 23.65
CA ASN A 724 0.01 -12.28 22.60
C ASN A 724 0.96 -11.75 21.52
N ILE A 725 0.96 -10.44 21.25
CA ILE A 725 1.89 -9.80 20.29
C ILE A 725 3.15 -9.21 20.95
N GLY A 726 3.29 -9.31 22.28
CA GLY A 726 4.44 -8.75 23.00
C GLY A 726 4.54 -7.22 22.92
N LEU A 727 3.42 -6.49 23.02
CA LEU A 727 3.43 -5.03 22.84
C LEU A 727 4.08 -4.27 24.01
N ASP A 728 4.33 -4.93 25.15
CA ASP A 728 5.06 -4.34 26.30
C ASP A 728 6.47 -3.86 25.90
N ASP A 729 7.16 -4.58 25.00
CA ASP A 729 8.48 -4.19 24.46
C ASP A 729 8.43 -2.85 23.70
N PHE A 730 7.25 -2.54 23.17
CA PHE A 730 6.98 -1.33 22.41
C PHE A 730 5.80 -0.59 23.04
N ALA A 731 5.85 -0.33 24.35
CA ALA A 731 4.77 0.34 25.06
C ALA A 731 4.38 1.70 24.41
N MET A 732 3.09 2.02 24.45
CA MET A 732 2.46 3.05 23.63
C MET A 732 1.60 4.01 24.46
N GLY A 733 2.25 4.96 25.15
CA GLY A 733 1.55 5.97 25.94
C GLY A 733 1.98 5.94 27.41
N THR A 734 1.18 6.58 28.27
CA THR A 734 1.40 6.68 29.71
C THR A 734 0.07 6.53 30.45
N ASN A 735 0.07 5.84 31.59
CA ASN A 735 -1.09 5.86 32.48
C ASN A 735 -1.19 7.25 33.12
N ALA A 736 -2.38 7.85 33.08
CA ALA A 736 -2.65 9.17 33.63
C ALA A 736 -3.82 9.09 34.59
N ILE A 737 -3.74 9.84 35.69
CA ILE A 737 -4.87 10.05 36.59
C ILE A 737 -5.79 11.10 35.96
N VAL A 738 -7.04 10.73 35.72
CA VAL A 738 -8.04 11.55 35.03
C VAL A 738 -9.16 11.91 35.98
N ALA A 739 -9.48 13.20 36.05
CA ALA A 739 -10.71 13.71 36.64
C ALA A 739 -11.69 14.12 35.53
N VAL A 740 -12.90 13.57 35.55
CA VAL A 740 -13.98 13.98 34.64
C VAL A 740 -14.80 15.08 35.30
N ILE A 741 -14.42 16.33 35.07
CA ILE A 741 -15.01 17.51 35.72
C ILE A 741 -14.90 18.74 34.81
N SER A 742 -15.93 19.59 34.82
CA SER A 742 -15.84 20.96 34.29
C SER A 742 -15.37 21.89 35.41
N TYR A 743 -14.09 22.24 35.43
CA TYR A 743 -13.48 23.04 36.51
C TYR A 743 -12.81 24.31 35.99
N THR A 744 -11.90 24.18 35.02
CA THR A 744 -11.01 25.28 34.63
C THR A 744 -11.63 26.30 33.67
N GLY A 745 -12.67 25.90 32.91
CA GLY A 745 -13.23 26.69 31.81
C GLY A 745 -12.40 26.66 30.52
N TYR A 746 -11.16 26.15 30.57
CA TYR A 746 -10.26 26.00 29.42
C TYR A 746 -10.34 24.62 28.76
N ASP A 747 -11.20 23.75 29.27
CA ASP A 747 -11.45 22.36 28.89
C ASP A 747 -12.75 22.17 28.10
N MET A 748 -13.36 23.24 27.57
CA MET A 748 -14.54 23.13 26.71
C MET A 748 -14.20 22.53 25.34
N GLU A 749 -15.20 21.92 24.70
CA GLU A 749 -15.07 21.24 23.40
C GLU A 749 -14.07 20.07 23.44
N ASP A 750 -13.05 20.10 22.59
CA ASP A 750 -12.01 19.06 22.46
C ASP A 750 -10.76 19.41 23.30
N ALA A 751 -10.86 20.37 24.22
CA ALA A 751 -9.73 20.76 25.06
C ALA A 751 -9.57 19.82 26.26
N MET A 752 -8.33 19.64 26.69
CA MET A 752 -7.99 19.04 27.98
C MET A 752 -6.93 19.86 28.68
N ILE A 753 -6.85 19.69 29.98
CA ILE A 753 -5.85 20.34 30.84
C ILE A 753 -4.83 19.32 31.26
N ILE A 754 -3.56 19.73 31.30
CA ILE A 754 -2.48 18.92 31.85
C ILE A 754 -2.00 19.59 33.14
N ASN A 755 -1.78 18.79 34.17
CA ASN A 755 -1.14 19.23 35.41
C ASN A 755 0.31 19.66 35.13
N LYS A 756 0.61 20.92 35.46
CA LYS A 756 1.93 21.52 35.25
C LYS A 756 3.03 20.80 36.01
N SER A 757 2.77 20.38 37.26
CA SER A 757 3.74 19.63 38.06
C SER A 757 3.99 18.22 37.49
N ALA A 758 2.95 17.55 36.99
CA ALA A 758 3.12 16.27 36.30
C ALA A 758 3.99 16.44 35.03
N TYR A 759 3.71 17.50 34.25
CA TYR A 759 4.51 17.88 33.09
C TYR A 759 5.99 18.14 33.44
N GLU A 760 6.27 18.90 34.49
CA GLU A 760 7.64 19.22 34.95
C GLU A 760 8.40 17.98 35.43
N ARG A 761 7.69 16.97 35.96
CA ARG A 761 8.24 15.65 36.31
C ARG A 761 8.46 14.73 35.10
N GLY A 762 8.11 15.19 33.89
CA GLY A 762 8.37 14.47 32.64
C GLY A 762 7.15 13.75 32.04
N PHE A 763 5.92 14.05 32.48
CA PHE A 763 4.70 13.45 31.94
C PHE A 763 4.65 13.57 30.40
N ALA A 764 4.53 12.42 29.74
CA ALA A 764 4.51 12.26 28.29
C ALA A 764 5.66 12.93 27.51
N TYR A 765 6.84 13.10 28.13
CA TYR A 765 8.02 13.67 27.48
C TYR A 765 8.51 12.77 26.34
N GLY A 766 8.89 13.40 25.21
CA GLY A 766 9.33 12.69 24.02
C GLY A 766 10.53 13.33 23.35
N SER A 767 11.11 12.63 22.39
CA SER A 767 12.21 13.11 21.56
C SER A 767 12.03 12.67 20.12
N ILE A 768 12.54 13.49 19.19
CA ILE A 768 12.57 13.19 17.77
C ILE A 768 14.02 12.99 17.35
N TYR A 769 14.33 11.87 16.73
CA TYR A 769 15.66 11.63 16.16
C TYR A 769 15.61 11.89 14.66
N LYS A 770 16.54 12.68 14.13
CA LYS A 770 16.64 13.02 12.70
C LYS A 770 18.05 12.74 12.22
N SER A 771 18.20 11.92 11.18
CA SER A 771 19.53 11.66 10.58
C SER A 771 19.74 12.54 9.36
N LYS A 772 20.87 13.25 9.30
CA LYS A 772 21.32 14.04 8.15
C LYS A 772 22.51 13.34 7.49
N PHE A 773 22.34 12.97 6.23
CA PHE A 773 23.41 12.42 5.40
C PHE A 773 24.13 13.54 4.66
N VAL A 774 25.39 13.75 5.00
CA VAL A 774 26.24 14.80 4.43
C VAL A 774 27.26 14.14 3.51
N GLN A 775 27.07 14.31 2.21
CA GLN A 775 28.03 13.88 1.18
C GLN A 775 28.80 15.09 0.66
N LEU A 776 30.13 15.01 0.65
CA LEU A 776 30.95 16.10 0.12
C LEU A 776 30.76 16.26 -1.41
N PRO A 777 30.79 17.50 -1.93
CA PRO A 777 30.45 17.76 -3.32
C PRO A 777 31.44 17.11 -4.30
N LYS A 778 32.73 17.13 -3.96
CA LYS A 778 33.84 16.68 -4.81
C LYS A 778 34.60 15.54 -4.16
N LYS A 779 35.32 14.76 -4.97
CA LYS A 779 36.12 13.61 -4.52
C LYS A 779 37.40 14.03 -3.79
N SER A 780 37.98 15.16 -4.17
CA SER A 780 39.18 15.75 -3.54
C SER A 780 38.88 16.41 -2.17
N SER A 781 37.61 16.63 -1.84
CA SER A 781 37.22 17.25 -0.58
C SER A 781 37.34 16.29 0.60
N TYR A 782 37.71 16.83 1.77
CA TYR A 782 37.72 16.07 3.02
C TYR A 782 37.22 16.92 4.20
N PHE A 783 36.66 16.26 5.21
CA PHE A 783 36.24 16.92 6.45
C PHE A 783 37.48 17.34 7.23
N ALA A 784 37.52 18.62 7.62
CA ALA A 784 38.57 19.20 8.43
C ALA A 784 38.10 20.55 8.96
N ARG A 785 38.48 20.87 10.19
CA ARG A 785 38.21 22.18 10.78
C ARG A 785 39.15 23.24 10.20
N HIS A 786 38.62 24.44 9.98
CA HIS A 786 39.42 25.57 9.51
C HIS A 786 40.49 25.96 10.56
N PRO A 787 41.80 25.92 10.23
CA PRO A 787 42.87 26.14 11.20
C PRO A 787 42.93 27.57 11.73
N HIS A 788 42.66 28.58 10.89
CA HIS A 788 42.71 29.99 11.28
C HIS A 788 41.42 30.56 11.91
N LYS A 789 40.42 29.72 12.25
CA LYS A 789 39.16 30.16 12.87
C LYS A 789 38.98 29.52 14.26
N PRO A 790 39.45 30.16 15.33
CA PRO A 790 39.37 29.60 16.69
C PRO A 790 37.93 29.48 17.20
N GLU A 791 37.02 30.31 16.70
CA GLU A 791 35.57 30.25 17.00
C GLU A 791 34.92 28.90 16.69
N LEU A 792 35.50 28.09 15.79
CA LEU A 792 34.95 26.79 15.44
C LEU A 792 35.29 25.69 16.47
N VAL A 793 36.24 25.94 17.37
CA VAL A 793 36.73 24.94 18.34
C VAL A 793 35.64 24.52 19.33
N GLU A 794 34.74 25.44 19.67
CA GLU A 794 33.62 25.19 20.58
C GLU A 794 32.58 24.23 19.97
N TYR A 795 32.43 24.21 18.64
CA TYR A 795 31.37 23.48 17.95
C TYR A 795 31.88 22.24 17.20
N LEU A 796 33.09 22.30 16.65
CA LEU A 796 33.67 21.30 15.75
C LEU A 796 35.01 20.79 16.28
N ASP A 797 35.19 19.48 16.20
CA ASP A 797 36.46 18.82 16.47
C ASP A 797 37.45 19.06 15.31
N SER A 798 38.69 18.60 15.48
CA SER A 798 39.79 18.70 14.51
C SER A 798 39.44 18.12 13.14
N ASP A 799 38.61 17.09 13.09
CA ASP A 799 38.08 16.46 11.88
C ASP A 799 37.01 17.29 11.16
N GLY A 800 36.59 18.44 11.72
CA GLY A 800 35.57 19.30 11.14
C GLY A 800 34.13 18.83 11.38
N LEU A 801 33.91 17.83 12.24
CA LEU A 801 32.60 17.29 12.62
C LEU A 801 32.21 17.73 14.05
N PRO A 802 30.91 17.72 14.38
CA PRO A 802 30.45 18.15 15.70
C PRO A 802 30.55 17.00 16.72
N GLN A 803 30.82 17.34 17.98
CA GLN A 803 30.94 16.36 19.05
C GLN A 803 29.57 15.76 19.45
N PRO A 804 29.46 14.44 19.67
CA PRO A 804 28.26 13.84 20.27
C PRO A 804 27.94 14.50 21.63
N GLY A 805 26.68 14.88 21.83
CA GLY A 805 26.20 15.62 23.00
C GLY A 805 26.17 17.14 22.81
N ALA A 806 26.83 17.69 21.79
CA ALA A 806 26.86 19.13 21.56
C ALA A 806 25.46 19.70 21.28
N LYS A 807 25.15 20.86 21.89
CA LYS A 807 23.93 21.62 21.62
C LYS A 807 24.14 22.46 20.34
N LEU A 808 23.22 22.30 19.38
CA LEU A 808 23.23 23.04 18.12
C LEU A 808 21.97 23.88 17.99
N SER A 809 22.18 25.16 17.65
CA SER A 809 21.14 26.15 17.39
C SER A 809 21.20 26.64 15.94
N PHE A 810 20.15 27.33 15.50
CA PHE A 810 20.09 27.90 14.16
C PHE A 810 21.29 28.82 13.87
N GLY A 811 21.97 28.59 12.74
CA GLY A 811 23.12 29.38 12.33
C GLY A 811 24.48 28.98 12.95
N CYS A 812 24.51 28.08 13.94
CA CYS A 812 25.75 27.51 14.45
C CYS A 812 26.47 26.65 13.39
N PRO A 813 27.81 26.51 13.43
CA PRO A 813 28.54 25.58 12.56
C PRO A 813 28.06 24.13 12.76
N LEU A 814 27.71 23.44 11.67
CA LEU A 814 27.32 22.02 11.69
C LEU A 814 28.48 21.12 11.29
N TYR A 815 29.19 21.46 10.21
CA TYR A 815 30.41 20.77 9.78
C TYR A 815 31.30 21.71 8.95
N CYS A 816 32.58 21.37 8.87
CA CYS A 816 33.56 22.05 8.03
C CYS A 816 34.26 21.03 7.11
N TYR A 817 34.48 21.44 5.86
CA TYR A 817 35.25 20.64 4.91
C TYR A 817 36.19 21.51 4.09
N PHE A 818 37.30 20.93 3.68
CA PHE A 818 38.25 21.52 2.76
C PHE A 818 37.91 21.09 1.33
N ASP A 819 37.78 22.05 0.41
CA ASP A 819 37.67 21.80 -1.03
C ASP A 819 39.07 21.73 -1.63
N GLY A 820 39.50 20.55 -2.06
CA GLY A 820 40.84 20.33 -2.62
C GLY A 820 41.08 20.99 -3.99
N GLU A 821 40.05 21.37 -4.74
CA GLU A 821 40.22 22.07 -6.03
C GLU A 821 40.36 23.59 -5.85
N VAL A 822 39.56 24.16 -4.96
CA VAL A 822 39.56 25.61 -4.66
C VAL A 822 40.58 25.96 -3.57
N ALA A 823 41.13 24.94 -2.90
CA ALA A 823 42.01 25.06 -1.75
C ALA A 823 41.41 25.93 -0.62
N SER A 824 40.10 25.80 -0.37
CA SER A 824 39.38 26.64 0.59
C SER A 824 38.56 25.82 1.57
N TYR A 825 38.46 26.32 2.81
CA TYR A 825 37.63 25.73 3.86
C TYR A 825 36.22 26.31 3.81
N ASN A 826 35.23 25.43 3.73
CA ASN A 826 33.82 25.77 3.71
C ASN A 826 33.15 25.33 5.02
N VAL A 827 32.58 26.29 5.74
CA VAL A 827 31.82 26.03 6.97
C VAL A 827 30.34 26.02 6.64
N VAL A 828 29.68 24.89 6.85
CA VAL A 828 28.24 24.75 6.65
C VAL A 828 27.53 24.92 7.98
N LYS A 829 26.60 25.87 8.01
CA LYS A 829 25.82 26.23 9.21
C LYS A 829 24.54 25.41 9.30
N MET A 830 24.03 25.27 10.53
CA MET A 830 22.77 24.59 10.81
C MET A 830 21.58 25.39 10.26
N ASP A 831 20.76 24.73 9.45
CA ASP A 831 19.58 25.29 8.79
C ASP A 831 18.28 25.09 9.60
N GLU A 832 18.28 24.16 10.56
CA GLU A 832 17.10 23.93 11.40
C GLU A 832 16.95 25.02 12.46
N LYS A 833 15.72 25.50 12.60
CA LYS A 833 15.36 26.50 13.62
C LYS A 833 15.16 25.91 15.01
N GLU A 834 15.12 24.59 15.11
CA GLU A 834 14.90 23.86 16.36
C GLU A 834 16.24 23.66 17.07
N GLU A 835 16.27 23.91 18.36
CA GLU A 835 17.39 23.48 19.19
C GLU A 835 17.47 21.95 19.16
N CYS A 836 18.66 21.43 18.90
CA CYS A 836 18.91 20.00 18.81
C CYS A 836 20.24 19.63 19.44
N PHE A 837 20.38 18.36 19.78
CA PHE A 837 21.61 17.79 20.33
C PHE A 837 22.17 16.78 19.34
N VAL A 838 23.48 16.74 19.17
CA VAL A 838 24.12 15.68 18.38
C VAL A 838 24.00 14.38 19.17
N ASP A 839 23.37 13.38 18.58
CA ASP A 839 23.21 12.05 19.21
C ASP A 839 24.35 11.12 18.82
N SER A 840 24.64 11.05 17.51
CA SER A 840 25.78 10.28 16.99
C SER A 840 26.28 10.84 15.66
N VAL A 841 27.56 10.62 15.39
CA VAL A 841 28.22 10.94 14.12
C VAL A 841 28.86 9.66 13.59
N ARG A 842 28.49 9.26 12.37
CA ARG A 842 28.94 8.01 11.74
C ARG A 842 29.55 8.31 10.39
N GLN A 843 30.82 7.96 10.19
CA GLN A 843 31.44 8.01 8.87
C GLN A 843 31.01 6.79 8.06
N LEU A 844 30.56 7.01 6.82
CA LEU A 844 30.07 5.94 5.96
C LEU A 844 31.15 5.50 4.98
N GLY A 845 31.41 4.19 4.93
CA GLY A 845 32.22 3.57 3.89
C GLY A 845 31.44 3.42 2.58
N SER A 846 32.13 3.08 1.50
CA SER A 846 31.53 2.65 0.23
C SER A 846 32.39 1.53 -0.35
N PHE A 847 31.77 0.67 -1.15
CA PHE A 847 32.45 -0.35 -1.93
C PHE A 847 33.02 0.21 -3.26
N ASP A 848 32.70 1.44 -3.62
CA ASP A 848 33.30 2.09 -4.79
C ASP A 848 34.80 2.33 -4.57
N LEU A 849 35.61 2.18 -5.62
CA LEU A 849 37.06 2.44 -5.57
C LEU A 849 37.43 3.88 -5.20
N THR A 850 36.61 4.87 -5.57
CA THR A 850 36.84 6.30 -5.28
C THR A 850 35.56 7.02 -4.84
N PRO A 851 35.05 6.72 -3.63
CA PRO A 851 33.77 7.24 -3.19
C PRO A 851 33.89 8.67 -2.70
N LYS A 852 32.78 9.41 -2.79
CA LYS A 852 32.67 10.70 -2.10
C LYS A 852 32.55 10.43 -0.60
N LYS A 853 33.38 11.10 0.20
CA LYS A 853 33.33 10.99 1.67
C LYS A 853 31.95 11.43 2.15
N THR A 854 31.32 10.57 2.95
CA THR A 854 29.95 10.77 3.44
C THR A 854 29.89 10.51 4.94
N VAL A 855 29.18 11.36 5.67
CA VAL A 855 28.96 11.25 7.12
C VAL A 855 27.47 11.33 7.41
N CYS A 856 26.99 10.50 8.34
CA CYS A 856 25.64 10.57 8.90
C CYS A 856 25.70 11.24 10.28
N ILE A 857 25.07 12.40 10.43
CA ILE A 857 24.92 13.11 11.70
C ILE A 857 23.49 12.92 12.18
N THR A 858 23.30 12.17 13.27
CA THR A 858 21.99 11.98 13.90
C THR A 858 21.79 13.01 15.00
N LEU A 859 20.68 13.73 14.93
CA LEU A 859 20.28 14.82 15.82
C LEU A 859 19.09 14.38 16.66
N ARG A 860 19.12 14.66 17.96
CA ARG A 860 18.01 14.49 18.90
C ARG A 860 17.37 15.84 19.20
N VAL A 861 16.10 15.96 18.87
CA VAL A 861 15.28 17.14 19.17
C VAL A 861 14.38 16.83 20.37
N PRO A 862 14.58 17.47 21.53
CA PRO A 862 13.72 17.28 22.70
C PRO A 862 12.31 17.83 22.43
N ARG A 863 11.29 17.09 22.84
CA ARG A 863 9.87 17.45 22.67
C ARG A 863 9.12 17.30 23.99
N PRO A 864 9.18 18.30 24.87
CA PRO A 864 8.24 18.39 26.00
C PRO A 864 6.80 18.51 25.51
N ALA A 865 5.82 18.11 26.32
CA ALA A 865 4.40 18.34 26.00
C ALA A 865 4.07 19.85 26.06
N THR A 866 3.64 20.42 24.94
CA THR A 866 3.34 21.86 24.84
C THR A 866 1.87 22.13 24.62
N ILE A 867 1.43 23.37 24.92
CA ILE A 867 0.07 23.82 24.61
C ILE A 867 -0.20 23.64 23.11
N GLY A 868 -1.36 23.10 22.81
CA GLY A 868 -1.88 22.72 21.49
C GLY A 868 -1.40 21.35 20.99
N ASP A 869 -0.52 20.65 21.71
CA ASP A 869 -0.24 19.24 21.43
C ASP A 869 -1.49 18.40 21.65
N LYS A 870 -1.56 17.27 20.95
CA LYS A 870 -2.73 16.41 20.94
C LYS A 870 -2.47 15.13 21.71
N PHE A 871 -3.44 14.77 22.53
CA PHE A 871 -3.48 13.54 23.30
C PHE A 871 -4.76 12.80 22.96
N ALA A 872 -4.75 11.48 23.11
CA ALA A 872 -5.92 10.66 22.91
C ALA A 872 -6.00 9.55 23.95
N SER A 873 -7.20 9.26 24.45
CA SER A 873 -7.44 7.98 25.13
C SER A 873 -7.53 6.85 24.09
N ARG A 874 -7.53 5.60 24.56
CA ARG A 874 -7.70 4.43 23.69
C ARG A 874 -9.14 4.18 23.22
N ALA A 875 -10.10 5.04 23.61
CA ALA A 875 -11.49 4.97 23.14
C ALA A 875 -11.78 5.95 21.99
N GLY A 876 -10.75 6.50 21.33
CA GLY A 876 -10.92 7.47 20.24
C GLY A 876 -11.31 8.88 20.73
N GLN A 877 -11.10 9.19 22.02
CA GLN A 877 -11.25 10.54 22.57
C GLN A 877 -9.96 11.32 22.39
N LYS A 878 -9.90 12.12 21.32
CA LYS A 878 -8.79 13.03 21.08
C LYS A 878 -9.08 14.38 21.71
N GLY A 879 -8.12 14.89 22.48
CA GLY A 879 -8.14 16.26 22.96
C GLY A 879 -6.85 17.02 22.73
N ILE A 880 -6.94 18.33 22.78
CA ILE A 880 -5.85 19.29 22.61
C ILE A 880 -5.49 19.81 24.00
N CYS A 881 -4.21 19.78 24.37
CA CYS A 881 -3.74 20.42 25.59
C CYS A 881 -3.96 21.93 25.47
N SER A 882 -4.94 22.46 26.20
CA SER A 882 -5.31 23.87 26.15
C SER A 882 -4.42 24.71 27.07
N GLN A 883 -4.22 24.23 28.30
CA GLN A 883 -3.37 24.88 29.28
C GLN A 883 -2.66 23.86 30.16
N LYS A 884 -1.49 24.26 30.66
CA LYS A 884 -0.79 23.59 31.74
C LYS A 884 -1.16 24.29 33.04
N TYR A 885 -1.99 23.66 33.86
CA TYR A 885 -2.54 24.28 35.06
C TYR A 885 -1.67 23.96 36.29
N PRO A 886 -1.36 24.92 37.17
CA PRO A 886 -0.62 24.66 38.40
C PRO A 886 -1.31 23.60 39.26
N ALA A 887 -0.54 22.76 39.97
CA ALA A 887 -1.12 21.66 40.75
C ALA A 887 -1.86 22.18 41.99
N GLU A 888 -1.40 23.30 42.55
CA GLU A 888 -1.98 24.01 43.68
C GLU A 888 -3.41 24.49 43.40
N ASP A 889 -3.71 24.86 42.15
CA ASP A 889 -5.02 25.37 41.75
C ASP A 889 -5.94 24.26 41.21
N LEU A 890 -5.40 23.05 40.97
CA LEU A 890 -6.19 21.91 40.50
C LEU A 890 -6.95 21.25 41.66
N PRO A 891 -8.08 20.60 41.39
CA PRO A 891 -8.82 19.93 42.44
C PRO A 891 -8.08 18.70 42.94
N PHE A 892 -8.20 18.40 44.23
CA PHE A 892 -7.51 17.30 44.88
C PHE A 892 -8.48 16.40 45.65
N THR A 893 -8.14 15.12 45.77
CA THR A 893 -8.96 14.15 46.52
C THR A 893 -8.68 14.22 48.02
N GLU A 894 -9.49 13.55 48.85
CA GLU A 894 -9.26 13.43 50.31
C GLU A 894 -7.89 12.85 50.66
N SER A 895 -7.36 11.95 49.80
CA SER A 895 -6.00 11.41 49.93
C SER A 895 -4.88 12.36 49.48
N GLY A 896 -5.22 13.55 48.98
CA GLY A 896 -4.28 14.55 48.46
C GLY A 896 -3.80 14.30 47.03
N MET A 897 -4.46 13.43 46.26
CA MET A 897 -4.10 13.20 44.86
C MET A 897 -4.63 14.33 43.97
N VAL A 898 -3.77 14.85 43.10
CA VAL A 898 -4.11 15.85 42.08
C VAL A 898 -4.13 15.14 40.72
N PRO A 899 -5.15 15.33 39.87
CA PRO A 899 -5.22 14.66 38.56
C PRO A 899 -4.07 15.11 37.65
N ASP A 900 -3.62 14.22 36.77
CA ASP A 900 -2.68 14.55 35.70
C ASP A 900 -3.40 15.23 34.53
N ILE A 901 -4.62 14.78 34.24
CA ILE A 901 -5.48 15.28 33.16
C ILE A 901 -6.86 15.63 33.72
N VAL A 902 -7.34 16.83 33.39
CA VAL A 902 -8.75 17.20 33.57
C VAL A 902 -9.45 17.09 32.23
N PHE A 903 -10.54 16.32 32.21
CA PHE A 903 -11.36 16.07 31.04
C PHE A 903 -12.80 16.51 31.28
N ASN A 904 -13.37 17.21 30.31
CA ASN A 904 -14.69 17.79 30.45
C ASN A 904 -15.81 16.74 30.23
N PRO A 905 -16.78 16.60 31.15
CA PRO A 905 -17.90 15.65 31.02
C PRO A 905 -18.74 15.86 29.75
N HIS A 906 -18.84 17.09 29.23
CA HIS A 906 -19.58 17.39 27.99
C HIS A 906 -18.99 16.68 26.76
N GLY A 907 -17.77 16.13 26.86
CA GLY A 907 -17.15 15.33 25.82
C GLY A 907 -17.72 13.92 25.65
N PHE A 908 -18.56 13.42 26.57
CA PHE A 908 -19.13 12.07 26.53
C PHE A 908 -20.46 11.97 25.75
N PRO A 909 -21.49 12.81 25.97
CA PRO A 909 -22.82 12.62 25.38
C PRO A 909 -22.83 12.52 23.85
N SER A 910 -22.07 13.37 23.16
CA SER A 910 -21.98 13.38 21.69
C SER A 910 -21.09 12.27 21.12
N ARG A 911 -20.26 11.63 21.96
CA ARG A 911 -19.25 10.66 21.51
C ARG A 911 -19.55 9.24 21.92
N MET A 912 -20.32 9.06 22.99
CA MET A 912 -20.77 7.77 23.51
C MET A 912 -19.61 6.79 23.72
N THR A 913 -18.49 7.27 24.28
CA THR A 913 -17.28 6.47 24.56
C THR A 913 -17.30 5.91 25.97
N ILE A 914 -18.24 4.99 26.23
CA ILE A 914 -18.45 4.41 27.57
C ILE A 914 -17.27 3.53 27.99
N ALA A 915 -16.56 2.91 27.04
CA ALA A 915 -15.37 2.11 27.35
C ALA A 915 -14.29 2.91 28.10
N MET A 916 -14.16 4.22 27.86
CA MET A 916 -13.24 5.07 28.61
C MET A 916 -13.65 5.23 30.07
N MET A 917 -14.95 5.29 30.38
CA MET A 917 -15.43 5.35 31.76
C MET A 917 -15.16 4.03 32.49
N ILE A 918 -15.41 2.90 31.82
CA ILE A 918 -15.07 1.57 32.35
C ILE A 918 -13.55 1.47 32.58
N GLU A 919 -12.74 1.96 31.63
CA GLU A 919 -11.28 2.00 31.76
C GLU A 919 -10.83 2.80 32.99
N THR A 920 -11.46 3.95 33.28
CA THR A 920 -11.16 4.75 34.48
C THR A 920 -11.35 3.94 35.77
N MET A 921 -12.47 3.22 35.89
CA MET A 921 -12.77 2.37 37.06
C MET A 921 -11.82 1.18 37.14
N ALA A 922 -11.67 0.45 36.03
CA ALA A 922 -10.83 -0.74 35.94
C ALA A 922 -9.35 -0.40 36.21
N GLY A 923 -8.84 0.69 35.63
CA GLY A 923 -7.47 1.15 35.80
C GLY A 923 -7.19 1.56 37.25
N LYS A 924 -8.13 2.24 37.90
CA LYS A 924 -8.03 2.58 39.33
C LYS A 924 -8.00 1.33 40.20
N SER A 925 -8.95 0.42 40.01
CA SER A 925 -8.99 -0.86 40.73
C SER A 925 -7.70 -1.67 40.52
N ALA A 926 -7.17 -1.70 39.29
CA ALA A 926 -5.94 -2.41 38.95
C ALA A 926 -4.72 -1.82 39.68
N ALA A 927 -4.66 -0.49 39.79
CA ALA A 927 -3.60 0.19 40.53
C ALA A 927 -3.65 -0.13 42.05
N VAL A 928 -4.85 -0.21 42.64
CA VAL A 928 -5.04 -0.53 44.06
C VAL A 928 -4.65 -1.98 44.38
N HIS A 929 -5.11 -2.93 43.55
CA HIS A 929 -4.88 -4.36 43.77
C HIS A 929 -3.55 -4.87 43.19
N GLY A 930 -2.77 -4.02 42.51
CA GLY A 930 -1.50 -4.40 41.90
C GLY A 930 -1.61 -5.37 40.73
N GLY A 931 -2.73 -5.29 39.98
CA GLY A 931 -3.07 -6.23 38.90
C GLY A 931 -3.17 -5.59 37.51
N VAL A 932 -3.53 -6.41 36.52
CA VAL A 932 -3.97 -5.98 35.19
C VAL A 932 -5.27 -6.70 34.88
N TYR A 933 -6.23 -5.98 34.32
CA TYR A 933 -7.53 -6.54 33.96
C TYR A 933 -7.70 -6.68 32.45
N ASP A 934 -8.48 -7.69 32.06
CA ASP A 934 -8.78 -7.98 30.67
C ASP A 934 -9.84 -7.03 30.10
N ALA A 935 -9.50 -6.41 28.97
CA ALA A 935 -10.36 -5.52 28.20
C ALA A 935 -10.81 -6.11 26.85
N THR A 936 -10.70 -7.43 26.67
CA THR A 936 -11.16 -8.13 25.46
C THR A 936 -12.68 -7.94 25.28
N PRO A 937 -13.17 -7.59 24.07
CA PRO A 937 -14.59 -7.34 23.85
C PRO A 937 -15.43 -8.61 24.00
N PHE A 938 -16.72 -8.42 24.28
CA PHE A 938 -17.72 -9.49 24.46
C PHE A 938 -17.45 -10.43 25.66
N ARG A 939 -16.57 -10.03 26.60
CA ARG A 939 -16.32 -10.75 27.86
C ARG A 939 -17.45 -10.53 28.87
N PHE A 940 -18.00 -9.33 28.91
CA PHE A 940 -19.12 -8.96 29.76
C PHE A 940 -20.45 -9.13 29.01
N SER A 941 -21.54 -9.31 29.76
CA SER A 941 -22.90 -9.41 29.21
C SER A 941 -23.84 -8.46 29.95
N GLU A 942 -25.11 -8.41 29.52
CA GLU A 942 -26.13 -7.61 30.21
C GLU A 942 -26.41 -8.11 31.63
N GLN A 943 -26.24 -9.41 31.91
CA GLN A 943 -26.41 -9.99 33.24
C GLN A 943 -25.18 -9.78 34.13
N ASN A 944 -23.98 -9.83 33.55
CA ASN A 944 -22.70 -9.64 34.24
C ASN A 944 -21.99 -8.43 33.63
N THR A 945 -22.38 -7.23 34.08
CA THR A 945 -21.86 -5.99 33.52
C THR A 945 -20.45 -5.67 34.03
N ALA A 946 -19.64 -5.02 33.20
CA ALA A 946 -18.31 -4.55 33.59
C ALA A 946 -18.36 -3.56 34.75
N ILE A 947 -19.41 -2.73 34.81
CA ILE A 947 -19.58 -1.71 35.84
C ILE A 947 -19.73 -2.38 37.21
N ASP A 948 -20.60 -3.39 37.33
CA ASP A 948 -20.80 -4.12 38.60
C ASP A 948 -19.54 -4.89 39.02
N TYR A 949 -18.87 -5.53 38.05
CA TYR A 949 -17.62 -6.24 38.30
C TYR A 949 -16.54 -5.32 38.89
N PHE A 950 -16.23 -4.20 38.23
CA PHE A 950 -15.21 -3.28 38.70
C PHE A 950 -15.67 -2.45 39.90
N GLY A 951 -16.96 -2.20 40.05
CA GLY A 951 -17.51 -1.50 41.22
C GLY A 951 -17.30 -2.30 42.51
N LYS A 952 -17.59 -3.61 42.51
CA LYS A 952 -17.29 -4.51 43.64
C LYS A 952 -15.80 -4.57 43.95
N MET A 953 -14.94 -4.53 42.93
CA MET A 953 -13.48 -4.52 43.14
C MET A 953 -13.00 -3.19 43.75
N LEU A 954 -13.62 -2.06 43.38
CA LEU A 954 -13.34 -0.76 43.99
C LEU A 954 -13.80 -0.70 45.45
N GLU A 955 -14.99 -1.23 45.77
CA GLU A 955 -15.48 -1.36 47.15
C GLU A 955 -14.53 -2.20 48.01
N ALA A 956 -14.05 -3.33 47.46
CA ALA A 956 -13.04 -4.16 48.13
C ALA A 956 -11.71 -3.42 48.35
N GLY A 957 -11.41 -2.43 47.52
CA GLY A 957 -10.26 -1.52 47.67
C GLY A 957 -10.52 -0.31 48.58
N GLY A 958 -11.71 -0.19 49.18
CA GLY A 958 -12.09 0.93 50.05
C GLY A 958 -12.54 2.20 49.32
N TYR A 959 -12.85 2.12 48.03
CA TYR A 959 -13.35 3.24 47.22
C TYR A 959 -14.86 3.11 46.95
N ASN A 960 -15.46 4.21 46.47
CA ASN A 960 -16.86 4.20 46.04
C ASN A 960 -17.07 3.21 44.86
N TYR A 961 -18.15 2.44 44.94
CA TYR A 961 -18.59 1.48 43.92
C TYR A 961 -18.66 2.07 42.49
N TYR A 962 -19.13 3.31 42.34
CA TYR A 962 -19.27 3.96 41.03
C TYR A 962 -17.96 4.60 40.53
N GLY A 963 -16.86 4.50 41.28
CA GLY A 963 -15.58 5.11 40.91
C GLY A 963 -15.54 6.63 41.07
N THR A 964 -16.51 7.22 41.75
CA THR A 964 -16.50 8.63 42.14
C THR A 964 -15.67 8.83 43.41
N GLU A 965 -15.08 10.02 43.57
CA GLU A 965 -14.36 10.44 44.77
C GLU A 965 -14.78 11.85 45.16
N ARG A 966 -14.70 12.13 46.45
CA ARG A 966 -14.89 13.46 46.98
C ARG A 966 -13.66 14.31 46.71
N LEU A 967 -13.84 15.39 45.97
CA LEU A 967 -12.77 16.33 45.61
C LEU A 967 -12.99 17.69 46.27
N TYR A 968 -11.89 18.39 46.47
CA TYR A 968 -11.83 19.75 46.98
C TYR A 968 -11.28 20.67 45.89
N SER A 969 -11.80 21.88 45.82
CA SER A 969 -11.34 22.91 44.89
C SER A 969 -9.95 23.41 45.31
N GLY A 970 -9.00 23.43 44.37
CA GLY A 970 -7.65 23.96 44.63
C GLY A 970 -7.63 25.48 44.82
N VAL A 971 -8.60 26.21 44.26
CA VAL A 971 -8.65 27.68 44.30
C VAL A 971 -9.12 28.22 45.67
N ASP A 972 -10.18 27.66 46.24
CA ASP A 972 -10.80 28.17 47.48
C ASP A 972 -10.83 27.13 48.62
N GLY A 973 -10.31 25.92 48.38
CA GLY A 973 -10.19 24.85 49.39
C GLY A 973 -11.51 24.21 49.80
N ARG A 974 -12.63 24.61 49.18
CA ARG A 974 -13.95 24.08 49.53
C ARG A 974 -14.19 22.73 48.87
N GLU A 975 -14.96 21.91 49.56
CA GLU A 975 -15.46 20.66 49.02
C GLU A 975 -16.43 20.91 47.86
N MET A 976 -16.35 20.07 46.83
CA MET A 976 -17.26 20.11 45.69
C MET A 976 -18.66 19.61 46.07
N THR A 977 -19.69 20.11 45.38
CA THR A 977 -21.09 19.76 45.65
C THR A 977 -21.46 18.32 45.29
N ALA A 978 -20.68 17.68 44.42
CA ALA A 978 -20.88 16.30 43.98
C ALA A 978 -19.54 15.58 43.90
N ASP A 979 -19.57 14.27 44.13
CA ASP A 979 -18.42 13.42 43.92
C ASP A 979 -18.06 13.35 42.44
N ILE A 980 -16.77 13.38 42.15
CA ILE A 980 -16.22 13.46 40.81
C ILE A 980 -15.70 12.11 40.37
N PHE A 981 -15.98 11.75 39.13
CA PHE A 981 -15.46 10.52 38.55
C PHE A 981 -13.94 10.63 38.34
N PHE A 982 -13.19 9.79 39.05
CA PHE A 982 -11.74 9.91 39.20
C PHE A 982 -11.08 8.53 39.10
N GLY A 983 -10.04 8.39 38.28
CA GLY A 983 -9.33 7.12 38.14
C GLY A 983 -8.22 7.14 37.10
N VAL A 984 -7.81 5.96 36.62
CA VAL A 984 -6.60 5.81 35.79
C VAL A 984 -6.97 5.41 34.37
N VAL A 985 -6.50 6.17 33.38
CA VAL A 985 -6.71 5.89 31.95
C VAL A 985 -5.37 5.90 31.23
N HIS A 986 -5.19 5.01 30.26
CA HIS A 986 -3.97 4.98 29.45
C HIS A 986 -4.06 5.96 28.27
N TYR A 987 -3.22 6.99 28.28
CA TYR A 987 -3.21 8.07 27.31
C TYR A 987 -2.07 7.98 26.30
N GLN A 988 -2.37 8.39 25.07
CA GLN A 988 -1.47 8.37 23.93
C GLN A 988 -1.17 9.79 23.45
N ARG A 989 0.11 10.14 23.30
CA ARG A 989 0.53 11.45 22.76
C ARG A 989 0.69 11.37 21.25
N LEU A 990 0.02 12.24 20.49
CA LEU A 990 0.06 12.21 19.02
C LEU A 990 1.25 12.99 18.45
N ARG A 991 1.78 12.56 17.30
CA ARG A 991 2.97 13.15 16.66
C ARG A 991 2.79 14.57 16.08
N HIS A 992 1.55 15.01 15.89
CA HIS A 992 1.24 16.27 15.20
C HIS A 992 1.31 17.44 16.19
N MET A 993 2.48 18.05 16.28
CA MET A 993 2.80 19.12 17.24
C MET A 993 2.51 20.52 16.67
N VAL A 994 2.31 21.50 17.55
CA VAL A 994 2.04 22.90 17.19
C VAL A 994 3.24 23.58 16.54
N PHE A 995 4.44 23.24 17.02
CA PHE A 995 5.69 23.79 16.48
C PHE A 995 5.81 23.54 14.97
N ASP A 996 5.28 22.41 14.50
CA ASP A 996 5.22 22.02 13.10
C ASP A 996 4.09 22.72 12.33
N LYS A 997 3.42 23.76 12.86
CA LYS A 997 2.26 24.41 12.22
C LYS A 997 2.33 25.93 12.14
N TRP A 998 2.67 26.63 13.22
CA TRP A 998 2.60 28.10 13.26
C TRP A 998 3.53 28.75 12.23
N GLN A 999 3.11 29.89 11.65
CA GLN A 999 3.92 30.68 10.73
C GLN A 999 3.61 32.17 10.91
N VAL A 1000 4.63 33.01 10.74
CA VAL A 1000 4.50 34.47 10.79
C VAL A 1000 5.41 35.07 9.71
N ARG A 1001 4.95 36.15 9.07
CA ARG A 1001 5.70 36.91 8.08
C ARG A 1001 5.28 38.38 8.14
N SER A 1002 6.26 39.26 8.30
CA SER A 1002 6.10 40.70 8.06
C SER A 1002 6.49 41.02 6.62
N THR A 1003 7.77 40.89 6.29
CA THR A 1003 8.35 40.99 4.94
C THR A 1003 9.15 39.72 4.63
N GLY A 1004 9.61 39.56 3.39
CA GLY A 1004 10.45 38.41 3.05
C GLY A 1004 10.69 38.28 1.57
N THR A 1005 11.34 37.19 1.19
CA THR A 1005 11.62 36.87 -0.21
C THR A 1005 10.34 36.79 -1.04
N VAL A 1006 10.43 37.29 -2.25
CA VAL A 1006 9.37 37.31 -3.25
C VAL A 1006 9.78 36.48 -4.46
N GLU A 1007 8.79 35.99 -5.19
CA GLU A 1007 9.03 35.28 -6.46
C GLU A 1007 9.41 36.28 -7.54
N ALA A 1008 10.52 36.06 -8.25
CA ALA A 1008 11.06 37.02 -9.20
C ALA A 1008 10.09 37.39 -10.36
N ARG A 1009 9.23 36.44 -10.77
CA ARG A 1009 8.29 36.63 -11.90
C ARG A 1009 7.07 37.46 -11.55
N THR A 1010 6.58 37.35 -10.31
CA THR A 1010 5.32 37.96 -9.88
C THR A 1010 5.54 39.06 -8.85
N GLN A 1011 6.74 39.15 -8.25
CA GLN A 1011 7.05 39.94 -7.05
C GLN A 1011 6.14 39.63 -5.86
N GLN A 1012 5.40 38.52 -5.89
CA GLN A 1012 4.53 38.11 -4.80
C GLN A 1012 5.31 37.33 -3.73
N PRO A 1013 4.82 37.32 -2.47
CA PRO A 1013 5.35 36.46 -1.41
C PRO A 1013 5.50 35.00 -1.84
N ILE A 1014 6.69 34.42 -1.68
CA ILE A 1014 6.91 33.01 -2.03
C ILE A 1014 6.03 32.06 -1.19
N LYS A 1015 5.77 30.86 -1.71
CA LYS A 1015 5.08 29.79 -0.97
C LYS A 1015 6.03 29.03 -0.04
N GLY A 1016 5.51 28.66 1.13
CA GLY A 1016 6.06 27.63 2.01
C GLY A 1016 6.67 28.14 3.31
N ARG A 1017 6.18 27.63 4.45
CA ARG A 1017 6.58 28.05 5.79
C ARG A 1017 8.10 28.01 6.03
N LYS A 1018 8.76 26.92 5.65
CA LYS A 1018 10.21 26.74 5.89
C LYS A 1018 11.06 27.84 5.23
N ARG A 1019 10.57 28.45 4.16
CA ARG A 1019 11.23 29.53 3.43
C ARG A 1019 10.74 30.93 3.85
N GLY A 1020 9.95 31.04 4.91
CA GLY A 1020 9.31 32.31 5.29
C GLY A 1020 8.24 32.76 4.27
N GLY A 1021 7.53 31.79 3.68
CA GLY A 1021 6.48 32.07 2.71
C GLY A 1021 5.28 32.83 3.29
N GLY A 1022 4.57 33.56 2.43
CA GLY A 1022 3.38 34.32 2.81
C GLY A 1022 2.14 33.45 3.03
N VAL A 1023 1.14 34.01 3.69
CA VAL A 1023 -0.20 33.43 3.80
C VAL A 1023 -0.99 33.81 2.56
N ARG A 1024 -1.62 32.82 1.91
CA ARG A 1024 -2.44 33.07 0.73
C ARG A 1024 -3.79 33.66 1.15
N PHE A 1025 -4.10 34.84 0.63
CA PHE A 1025 -5.44 35.41 0.64
C PHE A 1025 -6.16 34.94 -0.63
N GLY A 1026 -7.20 34.12 -0.47
CA GLY A 1026 -7.87 33.44 -1.57
C GLY A 1026 -9.10 34.18 -2.08
N GLU A 1027 -9.83 33.51 -2.96
CA GLU A 1027 -11.06 34.04 -3.55
C GLU A 1027 -12.19 34.16 -2.53
N MET A 1028 -12.35 33.18 -1.64
CA MET A 1028 -13.39 33.21 -0.60
C MET A 1028 -13.17 34.38 0.36
N GLU A 1029 -11.92 34.66 0.74
CA GLU A 1029 -11.61 35.78 1.62
C GLU A 1029 -11.81 37.14 0.91
N ARG A 1030 -11.52 37.21 -0.40
CA ARG A 1030 -11.83 38.38 -1.24
C ARG A 1030 -13.33 38.67 -1.21
N ASP A 1031 -14.14 37.67 -1.50
CA ASP A 1031 -15.59 37.83 -1.61
C ASP A 1031 -16.20 38.20 -0.25
N ALA A 1032 -15.66 37.67 0.86
CA ALA A 1032 -16.03 38.09 2.20
C ALA A 1032 -15.78 39.59 2.42
N LEU A 1033 -14.60 40.11 2.09
CA LEU A 1033 -14.31 41.55 2.25
C LEU A 1033 -15.15 42.45 1.32
N ILE A 1034 -15.43 41.98 0.10
CA ILE A 1034 -16.35 42.70 -0.81
C ILE A 1034 -17.74 42.77 -0.20
N SER A 1035 -18.25 41.68 0.39
CA SER A 1035 -19.57 41.66 1.02
C SER A 1035 -19.68 42.60 2.22
N HIS A 1036 -18.58 42.82 2.95
CA HIS A 1036 -18.50 43.81 4.01
C HIS A 1036 -18.36 45.27 3.50
N GLY A 1037 -18.18 45.49 2.20
CA GLY A 1037 -17.87 46.81 1.64
C GLY A 1037 -16.48 47.32 2.04
N ALA A 1038 -15.59 46.45 2.51
CA ALA A 1038 -14.29 46.82 3.07
C ALA A 1038 -13.22 47.03 1.96
N ALA A 1039 -13.49 47.96 1.05
CA ALA A 1039 -12.66 48.19 -0.14
C ALA A 1039 -11.20 48.52 0.18
N PHE A 1040 -10.93 49.30 1.23
CA PHE A 1040 -9.57 49.64 1.65
C PHE A 1040 -8.79 48.43 2.17
N LEU A 1041 -9.43 47.54 2.94
CA LEU A 1041 -8.80 46.30 3.40
C LEU A 1041 -8.50 45.37 2.22
N LEU A 1042 -9.42 45.31 1.24
CA LEU A 1042 -9.21 44.52 0.03
C LEU A 1042 -8.02 45.03 -0.78
N GLN A 1043 -7.94 46.33 -1.01
CA GLN A 1043 -6.82 46.98 -1.69
C GLN A 1043 -5.52 46.76 -0.91
N ASP A 1044 -5.55 46.90 0.41
CA ASP A 1044 -4.38 46.69 1.26
C ASP A 1044 -3.83 45.25 1.18
N ARG A 1045 -4.71 44.24 1.20
CA ARG A 1045 -4.31 42.82 1.16
C ARG A 1045 -3.90 42.34 -0.23
N LEU A 1046 -4.63 42.71 -1.28
CA LEU A 1046 -4.37 42.24 -2.65
C LEU A 1046 -3.34 43.07 -3.41
N PHE A 1047 -3.14 44.34 -3.04
CA PHE A 1047 -2.25 45.26 -3.75
C PHE A 1047 -1.08 45.72 -2.88
N HIS A 1048 -1.34 46.47 -1.80
CA HIS A 1048 -0.27 47.13 -1.03
C HIS A 1048 0.69 46.14 -0.35
N ASN A 1049 0.19 45.06 0.24
CA ASN A 1049 1.00 44.06 0.94
C ASN A 1049 1.38 42.83 0.09
N SER A 1050 1.16 42.89 -1.22
CA SER A 1050 1.40 41.76 -2.14
C SER A 1050 2.45 42.10 -3.20
N ASP A 1051 2.06 42.87 -4.22
CA ASP A 1051 2.87 43.08 -5.43
C ASP A 1051 2.74 44.50 -6.01
N LYS A 1052 2.42 45.51 -5.19
CA LYS A 1052 2.45 46.92 -5.60
C LYS A 1052 3.80 47.26 -6.23
N THR A 1053 3.78 47.72 -7.48
CA THR A 1053 4.96 48.25 -8.17
C THR A 1053 4.64 49.58 -8.85
N HIS A 1054 5.65 50.45 -8.89
CA HIS A 1054 5.61 51.65 -9.72
C HIS A 1054 6.12 51.30 -11.12
N THR A 1055 5.38 51.68 -12.16
CA THR A 1055 5.77 51.47 -13.56
C THR A 1055 5.52 52.72 -14.38
N LEU A 1056 6.38 52.97 -15.37
CA LEU A 1056 6.22 54.08 -16.31
C LEU A 1056 5.19 53.71 -17.39
N VAL A 1057 4.36 54.67 -17.76
CA VAL A 1057 3.36 54.54 -18.83
C VAL A 1057 3.44 55.75 -19.75
N CYS A 1058 3.30 55.52 -21.05
CA CYS A 1058 3.24 56.60 -22.04
C CYS A 1058 1.79 57.01 -22.31
N HIS A 1059 1.44 58.28 -22.11
CA HIS A 1059 0.09 58.81 -22.37
C HIS A 1059 -0.32 58.73 -23.85
N LYS A 1060 0.63 58.79 -24.78
CA LYS A 1060 0.36 58.79 -26.22
C LYS A 1060 0.05 57.40 -26.79
N CYS A 1061 0.81 56.37 -26.40
CA CYS A 1061 0.60 55.00 -26.90
C CYS A 1061 -0.08 54.05 -25.89
N GLY A 1062 -0.23 54.46 -24.63
CA GLY A 1062 -0.81 53.65 -23.56
C GLY A 1062 0.02 52.42 -23.17
N SER A 1063 1.28 52.32 -23.62
CA SER A 1063 2.13 51.16 -23.32
C SER A 1063 2.94 51.39 -22.04
N ILE A 1064 3.01 50.34 -21.23
CA ILE A 1064 3.85 50.24 -20.03
C ILE A 1064 5.20 49.54 -20.28
N LEU A 1065 5.39 48.98 -21.49
CA LEU A 1065 6.61 48.24 -21.86
C LEU A 1065 7.56 49.08 -22.73
N SER A 1066 7.03 50.10 -23.43
CA SER A 1066 7.82 50.99 -24.29
C SER A 1066 8.60 52.10 -23.58
N PRO A 1067 8.20 52.61 -22.39
CA PRO A 1067 9.01 53.60 -21.67
C PRO A 1067 10.34 53.01 -21.18
N LEU A 1068 11.44 53.73 -21.41
CA LEU A 1068 12.78 53.34 -21.00
C LEU A 1068 13.28 54.25 -19.87
N GLN A 1069 13.82 53.64 -18.82
CA GLN A 1069 14.56 54.33 -17.77
C GLN A 1069 16.05 54.30 -18.13
N GLN A 1070 16.69 55.46 -18.31
CA GLN A 1070 18.11 55.51 -18.70
C GLN A 1070 19.05 55.47 -17.48
N ILE A 1071 20.21 54.84 -17.67
CA ILE A 1071 21.28 54.71 -16.67
C ILE A 1071 22.00 56.05 -16.52
N VAL A 1072 22.19 56.49 -15.27
CA VAL A 1072 22.93 57.71 -14.93
C VAL A 1072 24.40 57.53 -15.33
N LYS A 1073 24.91 58.36 -16.24
CA LYS A 1073 26.34 58.39 -16.56
C LYS A 1073 27.04 59.48 -15.74
N ARG A 1074 28.24 59.16 -15.24
CA ARG A 1074 29.17 60.18 -14.72
C ARG A 1074 29.73 60.94 -15.91
N ASN A 1075 29.58 62.26 -15.89
CA ASN A 1075 30.25 63.14 -16.84
C ASN A 1075 31.76 63.20 -16.50
N GLU A 1076 32.57 63.68 -17.45
CA GLU A 1076 34.03 63.80 -17.31
C GLU A 1076 34.49 64.70 -16.14
N ARG A 1077 33.58 65.50 -15.57
CA ARG A 1077 33.79 66.34 -14.37
C ARG A 1077 33.30 65.70 -13.06
N GLY A 1078 32.96 64.41 -13.05
CA GLY A 1078 32.50 63.68 -11.85
C GLY A 1078 31.02 63.88 -11.47
N GLY A 1079 30.29 64.75 -12.16
CA GLY A 1079 28.85 64.97 -11.94
C GLY A 1079 27.96 63.88 -12.56
N LEU A 1080 26.89 63.49 -11.85
CA LEU A 1080 25.87 62.55 -12.33
C LEU A 1080 24.89 63.30 -13.28
N SER A 1081 24.82 62.89 -14.54
CA SER A 1081 23.89 63.43 -15.54
C SER A 1081 22.80 62.41 -15.84
N SER A 1082 21.54 62.81 -15.66
CA SER A 1082 20.36 62.00 -15.98
C SER A 1082 19.69 62.55 -17.25
N LYS A 1083 19.48 61.69 -18.26
CA LYS A 1083 18.65 62.01 -19.43
C LYS A 1083 17.16 61.80 -19.11
N PRO A 1084 16.24 62.56 -19.71
CA PRO A 1084 14.81 62.43 -19.46
C PRO A 1084 14.28 61.06 -19.91
N GLN A 1085 13.32 60.51 -19.17
CA GLN A 1085 12.66 59.24 -19.49
C GLN A 1085 11.95 59.37 -20.85
N THR A 1086 12.16 58.43 -21.78
CA THR A 1086 11.60 58.50 -23.14
C THR A 1086 10.85 57.23 -23.51
N CYS A 1087 9.77 57.37 -24.27
CA CYS A 1087 9.04 56.23 -24.84
C CYS A 1087 9.67 55.78 -26.16
N ARG A 1088 10.09 54.51 -26.26
CA ARG A 1088 10.70 53.95 -27.48
C ARG A 1088 9.79 54.02 -28.71
N LEU A 1089 8.48 53.87 -28.53
CA LEU A 1089 7.52 53.86 -29.63
C LEU A 1089 7.11 55.27 -30.09
N CYS A 1090 7.14 56.26 -29.19
CA CYS A 1090 6.66 57.61 -29.47
C CYS A 1090 7.77 58.65 -29.64
N GLY A 1091 8.99 58.36 -29.19
CA GLY A 1091 10.13 59.28 -29.21
C GLY A 1091 10.03 60.46 -28.23
N ASP A 1092 8.91 60.59 -27.53
CA ASP A 1092 8.59 61.74 -26.67
C ASP A 1092 8.92 61.45 -25.20
N SER A 1093 9.48 62.46 -24.52
CA SER A 1093 9.80 62.46 -23.08
C SER A 1093 8.76 63.16 -22.22
N SER A 1094 8.00 64.10 -22.79
CA SER A 1094 7.00 64.90 -22.06
C SER A 1094 5.73 64.10 -21.72
N SER A 1095 5.48 63.02 -22.47
CA SER A 1095 4.27 62.20 -22.39
C SER A 1095 4.42 60.92 -21.53
N VAL A 1096 5.41 60.84 -20.62
CA VAL A 1096 5.66 59.67 -19.77
C VAL A 1096 5.35 60.00 -18.30
N SER A 1097 4.52 59.19 -17.65
CA SER A 1097 4.17 59.34 -16.23
C SER A 1097 4.34 58.02 -15.47
N MET A 1098 4.31 58.09 -14.14
CA MET A 1098 4.43 56.94 -13.26
C MET A 1098 3.06 56.56 -12.69
N ILE A 1099 2.70 55.28 -12.78
CA ILE A 1099 1.47 54.72 -12.20
C ILE A 1099 1.81 53.58 -11.24
N GLU A 1100 0.91 53.32 -10.30
CA GLU A 1100 0.96 52.15 -9.42
C GLU A 1100 0.09 51.04 -10.02
N ILE A 1101 0.69 49.87 -10.26
CA ILE A 1101 -0.03 48.69 -10.77
C ILE A 1101 0.48 47.43 -10.07
N PRO A 1102 -0.30 46.35 -10.02
CA PRO A 1102 0.22 45.06 -9.54
C PRO A 1102 1.34 44.58 -10.47
N PHE A 1103 2.44 44.08 -9.92
CA PHE A 1103 3.54 43.57 -10.74
C PHE A 1103 3.10 42.36 -11.59
N SER A 1104 2.21 41.53 -11.07
CA SER A 1104 1.56 40.44 -11.80
C SER A 1104 0.82 40.93 -13.07
N PHE A 1105 0.25 42.14 -13.04
CA PHE A 1105 -0.38 42.75 -14.21
C PHE A 1105 0.65 43.16 -15.27
N LYS A 1106 1.79 43.73 -14.86
CA LYS A 1106 2.91 44.03 -15.77
C LYS A 1106 3.44 42.76 -16.45
N PHE A 1107 3.54 41.67 -15.69
CA PHE A 1107 3.92 40.36 -16.22
C PHE A 1107 2.89 39.86 -17.25
N LEU A 1108 1.58 39.96 -16.95
CA LEU A 1108 0.51 39.64 -17.90
C LEU A 1108 0.62 40.42 -19.21
N VAL A 1109 0.83 41.73 -19.15
CA VAL A 1109 1.00 42.56 -20.37
C VAL A 1109 2.21 42.14 -21.19
N THR A 1110 3.28 41.69 -20.54
CA THR A 1110 4.49 41.16 -21.20
C THR A 1110 4.19 39.84 -21.91
N GLU A 1111 3.50 38.90 -21.24
CA GLU A 1111 3.08 37.62 -21.83
C GLU A 1111 2.10 37.84 -22.99
N LEU A 1112 1.13 38.74 -22.86
CA LEU A 1112 0.22 39.13 -23.95
C LEU A 1112 0.98 39.68 -25.15
N SER A 1113 1.99 40.52 -24.92
CA SER A 1113 2.83 41.06 -25.99
C SER A 1113 3.64 39.97 -26.70
N SER A 1114 4.04 38.90 -25.99
CA SER A 1114 4.76 37.75 -26.58
C SER A 1114 3.93 36.96 -27.59
N VAL A 1115 2.59 36.99 -27.44
CA VAL A 1115 1.63 36.39 -28.37
C VAL A 1115 0.99 37.43 -29.30
N ASN A 1116 1.64 38.59 -29.47
CA ASN A 1116 1.22 39.70 -30.33
C ASN A 1116 -0.10 40.39 -29.93
N ILE A 1117 -0.53 40.25 -28.67
CA ILE A 1117 -1.68 40.98 -28.12
C ILE A 1117 -1.17 42.26 -27.46
N ASN A 1118 -1.59 43.41 -27.99
CA ASN A 1118 -1.17 44.71 -27.48
C ASN A 1118 -2.20 45.28 -26.47
N ALA A 1119 -1.83 45.33 -25.19
CA ALA A 1119 -2.64 45.97 -24.15
C ALA A 1119 -2.29 47.47 -24.04
N ARG A 1120 -3.28 48.35 -24.20
CA ARG A 1120 -3.12 49.81 -24.14
C ARG A 1120 -3.94 50.42 -23.00
N PHE A 1121 -3.28 51.17 -22.14
CA PHE A 1121 -3.92 51.99 -21.11
C PHE A 1121 -4.52 53.25 -21.71
N LYS A 1122 -5.80 53.51 -21.40
CA LYS A 1122 -6.41 54.82 -21.59
C LYS A 1122 -6.26 55.58 -20.27
N LEU A 1123 -5.40 56.59 -20.26
CA LEU A 1123 -5.19 57.46 -19.11
C LEU A 1123 -5.98 58.75 -19.35
N ASN A 1124 -6.82 59.13 -18.39
CA ASN A 1124 -7.45 60.45 -18.42
C ASN A 1124 -6.38 61.50 -18.09
N GLN A 1125 -6.41 62.67 -18.75
CA GLN A 1125 -5.63 63.81 -18.31
C GLN A 1125 -6.13 64.20 -16.92
N ILE A 1126 -5.22 64.22 -15.94
CA ILE A 1126 -5.49 64.72 -14.60
C ILE A 1126 -5.38 66.24 -14.65
#